data_AF-A0A378JNV2-F1
#
_entry.id   AF-A0A378JNV2-F1
#
_cell.length_a   1.000
_cell.length_b   1.000
_cell.length_c   1.000
_cell.angle_alpha   90.00
_cell.angle_beta   90.00
_cell.angle_gamma   90.00
#
_symmetry.space_group_name_H-M   'P 1'
#
loop_
_entity.id
_entity.type
_entity.pdbx_description
1 polymer ?
#
loop_
_entity_poly.entity_id
_entity_poly.type
_entity_poly.pdbx_seq_one_letter_code
_entity_poly.pdbx_strand_id
1 'polypeptide(L)'
;MVSLRVSMSHKSKDSAPKSKELIFLLAIAGRIDAQSRLLAQKLDKNRYVYHAYAVLDSLSSSYSMLKWFFEVFMPSNDPDVMHDLLTSPEGIAAVSAEALFLVSFSFLASVYDGEEKNPVKKFIASAWPYFRDVMKGLKNAYKGWKSAVQVLGIISEADLKYMIIPVGLVLGVFAAANRLWIRSMLESRKKKMNENKELLIEIQQLNSLTPLDRKYYLSRIAQQDSEERVHAFLAVAAGGLLDGLYLYIGVVSLSVLAPPLFLAMSILSAFYALSCVITRIYEEYDFQLRLMITQTKCQLALVTKEMELSHAKLLSLEGKADKTPQDIREIKRLKLELCGLIKNFEELRQTLKNQSTHSYLTAGLLGMKYGLYAYGVLTSILFMVSSVFLVTATAFPPALLAVFIISGFVLMAGFTAYTLRAHSQHLKKQKEVQEEEHPYKQLMEMKKNIEIDGEDAEILTSDSFGSSLKDGLALDPSPQFFFQEWFEVFRSLASGISKGKNFSNFATIPLQEADSEGHYHDTPIMGVLAAANAVLFSLILGFRALARGLGRPPLGQSNSSNVKQTDTVTSSRDDIKTKSRGESSKPSEKKAPDSLSKNEPSIANLGFFSSKLKTSQQDKRLVHSKSEIVLSSLIESSSGGIILGLD
;
A
#
# COMPACT_ATOMS: atom_id res chain seq x y z
N MET A 1 20.47 -12.13 -59.72
CA MET A 1 19.06 -12.33 -59.31
C MET A 1 18.86 -11.64 -57.95
N VAL A 2 18.90 -10.30 -57.94
CA VAL A 2 17.74 -9.36 -57.90
C VAL A 2 17.01 -9.49 -56.56
N SER A 3 17.43 -8.85 -55.46
CA SER A 3 17.45 -7.39 -55.16
C SER A 3 16.14 -6.69 -55.48
N LEU A 4 15.31 -6.47 -54.47
CA LEU A 4 14.20 -5.53 -54.51
C LEU A 4 14.18 -4.71 -53.21
N ARG A 5 14.89 -3.58 -53.29
CA ARG A 5 14.68 -2.38 -52.50
C ARG A 5 13.19 -2.04 -52.50
N VAL A 6 12.58 -1.98 -51.32
CA VAL A 6 11.32 -1.24 -51.16
C VAL A 6 11.69 0.24 -51.08
N SER A 7 11.32 0.94 -52.15
CA SER A 7 11.44 2.36 -52.37
C SER A 7 10.86 3.17 -51.20
N MET A 8 11.70 4.01 -50.58
CA MET A 8 11.26 5.21 -49.88
C MET A 8 10.66 6.16 -50.92
N SER A 9 9.34 6.20 -51.00
CA SER A 9 8.63 7.30 -51.65
C SER A 9 8.17 8.29 -50.58
N HIS A 10 8.80 9.47 -50.62
CA HIS A 10 8.37 10.66 -49.91
C HIS A 10 6.89 10.95 -50.18
N LYS A 11 6.04 10.72 -49.17
CA LYS A 11 4.91 11.60 -48.87
C LYS A 11 5.08 12.14 -47.45
N SER A 12 6.05 13.04 -47.32
CA SER A 12 6.16 13.96 -46.20
C SER A 12 5.12 15.05 -46.36
N LYS A 13 3.99 14.93 -45.65
CA LYS A 13 3.06 15.99 -45.22
C LYS A 13 1.87 15.26 -44.59
N ASP A 14 1.94 15.01 -43.27
CA ASP A 14 0.80 14.76 -42.36
C ASP A 14 1.22 14.27 -40.94
N SER A 15 2.51 14.17 -40.61
CA SER A 15 2.98 13.75 -39.28
C SER A 15 3.13 14.88 -38.25
N ALA A 16 3.01 16.16 -38.66
CA ALA A 16 3.21 17.32 -37.79
C ALA A 16 2.00 17.74 -36.90
N PRO A 17 0.72 17.57 -37.27
CA PRO A 17 -0.40 17.97 -36.40
C PRO A 17 -0.62 17.00 -35.24
N LYS A 18 -0.39 15.69 -35.45
CA LYS A 18 -0.57 14.66 -34.41
C LYS A 18 0.44 14.77 -33.27
N SER A 19 1.64 15.29 -33.51
CA SER A 19 2.65 15.44 -32.46
C SER A 19 2.33 16.58 -31.50
N LYS A 20 1.82 17.72 -32.00
CA LYS A 20 1.40 18.84 -31.15
C LYS A 20 0.17 18.51 -30.30
N GLU A 21 -0.82 17.82 -30.87
CA GLU A 21 -1.99 17.34 -30.13
C GLU A 21 -1.59 16.30 -29.07
N LEU A 22 -0.70 15.36 -29.40
CA LEU A 22 -0.20 14.37 -28.45
C LEU A 22 0.57 15.05 -27.31
N ILE A 23 1.43 16.02 -27.62
CA ILE A 23 2.16 16.80 -26.62
C ILE A 23 1.20 17.59 -25.73
N PHE A 24 0.15 18.18 -26.31
CA PHE A 24 -0.89 18.90 -25.57
C PHE A 24 -1.69 17.97 -24.64
N LEU A 25 -2.11 16.80 -25.14
CA LEU A 25 -2.78 15.78 -24.34
C LEU A 25 -1.87 15.25 -23.22
N LEU A 26 -0.59 15.05 -23.50
CA LEU A 26 0.40 14.63 -22.50
C LEU A 26 0.62 15.71 -21.44
N ALA A 27 0.64 16.98 -21.83
CA ALA A 27 0.75 18.12 -20.92
C ALA A 27 -0.49 18.26 -20.04
N ILE A 28 -1.70 18.08 -20.59
CA ILE A 28 -2.94 18.03 -19.81
C ILE A 28 -2.90 16.86 -18.82
N ALA A 29 -2.55 15.66 -19.28
CA ALA A 29 -2.44 14.48 -18.43
C ALA A 29 -1.42 14.69 -17.30
N GLY A 30 -0.26 15.28 -17.61
CA GLY A 30 0.77 15.62 -16.63
C GLY A 30 0.28 16.65 -15.60
N ARG A 31 -0.47 17.67 -16.03
CA ARG A 31 -1.06 18.66 -15.12
C ARG A 31 -2.13 18.04 -14.22
N ILE A 32 -2.98 17.16 -14.77
CA ILE A 32 -4.00 16.44 -14.01
C ILE A 32 -3.33 15.52 -12.98
N ASP A 33 -2.25 14.80 -13.33
CA ASP A 33 -1.51 13.96 -12.37
C ASP A 33 -0.86 14.80 -11.25
N ALA A 34 -0.26 15.93 -11.59
CA ALA A 34 0.32 16.83 -10.58
C ALA A 34 -0.75 17.39 -9.63
N GLN A 35 -1.88 17.86 -10.16
CA GLN A 35 -2.98 18.39 -9.36
C GLN A 35 -3.66 17.30 -8.51
N SER A 36 -3.83 16.10 -9.06
CA SER A 36 -4.42 14.98 -8.33
C SER A 36 -3.53 14.53 -7.17
N ARG A 37 -2.20 14.54 -7.33
CA ARG A 37 -1.24 14.27 -6.25
C ARG A 37 -1.28 15.34 -5.15
N LEU A 38 -1.35 16.62 -5.51
CA LEU A 38 -1.50 17.70 -4.54
C LEU A 38 -2.81 17.56 -3.74
N LEU A 39 -3.90 17.25 -4.43
CA LEU A 39 -5.18 16.97 -3.78
C LEU A 39 -5.09 15.74 -2.87
N ALA A 40 -4.45 14.65 -3.33
CA ALA A 40 -4.26 13.42 -2.57
C ALA A 40 -3.50 13.67 -1.26
N GLN A 41 -2.41 14.46 -1.32
CA GLN A 41 -1.65 14.85 -0.14
C GLN A 41 -2.47 15.71 0.83
N LYS A 42 -3.25 16.67 0.31
CA LYS A 42 -4.14 17.50 1.15
C LYS A 42 -5.22 16.67 1.84
N LEU A 43 -5.80 15.71 1.13
CA LEU A 43 -6.79 14.79 1.68
C LEU A 43 -6.20 13.84 2.72
N ASP A 44 -5.00 13.28 2.48
CA ASP A 44 -4.33 12.41 3.46
C ASP A 44 -3.95 13.18 4.73
N LYS A 45 -3.45 14.42 4.59
CA LYS A 45 -3.09 15.29 5.71
C LYS A 45 -4.29 15.68 6.57
N ASN A 46 -5.41 16.05 5.96
CA ASN A 46 -6.59 16.54 6.69
C ASN A 46 -7.40 15.43 7.37
N ARG A 47 -7.20 14.16 6.99
CA ARG A 47 -7.86 12.97 7.51
C ARG A 47 -9.40 12.89 7.41
N TYR A 48 -10.14 13.99 7.19
CA TYR A 48 -11.61 14.02 7.11
C TYR A 48 -12.21 12.99 6.16
N VAL A 49 -11.57 12.75 5.01
CA VAL A 49 -12.04 11.76 4.03
C VAL A 49 -12.01 10.34 4.58
N TYR A 50 -11.08 10.02 5.49
CA TYR A 50 -11.04 8.71 6.15
C TYR A 50 -12.18 8.54 7.15
N HIS A 51 -12.52 9.60 7.89
CA HIS A 51 -13.65 9.58 8.83
C HIS A 51 -14.99 9.45 8.08
N ALA A 52 -15.20 10.23 7.02
CA ALA A 52 -16.39 10.11 6.18
C ALA A 52 -16.48 8.71 5.55
N TYR A 53 -15.37 8.17 5.05
CA TYR A 53 -15.30 6.80 4.55
C TYR A 53 -15.65 5.76 5.62
N ALA A 54 -15.16 5.94 6.86
CA ALA A 54 -15.41 5.03 7.96
C ALA A 54 -16.91 4.92 8.26
N VAL A 55 -17.63 6.05 8.24
CA VAL A 55 -19.10 6.10 8.41
C VAL A 55 -19.81 5.40 7.26
N LEU A 56 -19.55 5.83 6.02
CA LEU A 56 -20.29 5.30 4.85
C LEU A 56 -19.99 3.82 4.58
N ASP A 57 -18.74 3.38 4.71
CA ASP A 57 -18.40 1.97 4.52
C ASP A 57 -18.97 1.08 5.63
N SER A 58 -19.10 1.58 6.86
CA SER A 58 -19.81 0.88 7.95
C SER A 58 -21.29 0.76 7.67
N LEU A 59 -21.97 1.82 7.23
CA LEU A 59 -23.39 1.77 6.87
C LEU A 59 -23.65 0.75 5.74
N SER A 60 -22.81 0.75 4.70
CA SER A 60 -22.87 -0.25 3.63
C SER A 60 -22.59 -1.67 4.13
N SER A 61 -21.69 -1.81 5.11
CA SER A 61 -21.35 -3.12 5.70
C SER A 61 -22.47 -3.65 6.57
N SER A 62 -23.10 -2.80 7.40
CA SER A 62 -24.30 -3.09 8.21
C SER A 62 -25.39 -3.71 7.34
N TYR A 63 -25.86 -2.98 6.31
CA TYR A 63 -26.85 -3.50 5.36
C TYR A 63 -26.43 -4.85 4.75
N SER A 64 -25.18 -4.94 4.30
CA SER A 64 -24.69 -6.16 3.65
C SER A 64 -24.65 -7.37 4.59
N MET A 65 -24.35 -7.15 5.87
CA MET A 65 -24.29 -8.19 6.89
C MET A 65 -25.69 -8.61 7.32
N LEU A 66 -26.60 -7.65 7.45
CA LEU A 66 -27.99 -7.94 7.74
C LEU A 66 -28.63 -8.77 6.62
N LYS A 67 -28.43 -8.39 5.35
CA LYS A 67 -28.91 -9.19 4.22
C LYS A 67 -28.33 -10.61 4.23
N TRP A 68 -27.05 -10.75 4.56
CA TRP A 68 -26.41 -12.06 4.71
C TRP A 68 -27.03 -12.87 5.86
N PHE A 69 -27.35 -12.22 6.99
CA PHE A 69 -28.02 -12.86 8.13
C PHE A 69 -29.40 -13.39 7.73
N PHE A 70 -30.22 -12.58 7.05
CA PHE A 70 -31.52 -13.03 6.53
C PHE A 70 -31.37 -14.22 5.57
N GLU A 71 -30.46 -14.15 4.60
CA GLU A 71 -30.25 -15.22 3.61
C GLU A 71 -29.78 -16.55 4.23
N VAL A 72 -29.16 -16.53 5.40
CA VAL A 72 -28.59 -17.72 6.06
C VAL A 72 -29.53 -18.30 7.11
N PHE A 73 -30.18 -17.44 7.90
CA PHE A 73 -30.89 -17.85 9.11
C PHE A 73 -32.41 -17.83 8.96
N MET A 74 -32.97 -17.19 7.92
CA MET A 74 -34.42 -17.18 7.71
C MET A 74 -34.88 -18.32 6.79
N PRO A 75 -35.96 -19.04 7.17
CA PRO A 75 -36.47 -20.18 6.38
C PRO A 75 -37.04 -19.77 5.02
N SER A 76 -37.65 -18.58 4.95
CA SER A 76 -38.16 -17.97 3.72
C SER A 76 -37.25 -16.82 3.32
N ASN A 77 -36.75 -16.87 2.09
CA ASN A 77 -36.00 -15.76 1.50
C ASN A 77 -36.97 -14.72 0.86
N ASP A 78 -38.11 -14.52 1.54
CA ASP A 78 -39.23 -13.71 1.08
C ASP A 78 -38.96 -12.23 1.40
N PRO A 79 -38.91 -11.34 0.39
CA PRO A 79 -38.69 -9.91 0.60
C PRO A 79 -39.75 -9.26 1.48
N ASP A 80 -40.99 -9.73 1.48
CA ASP A 80 -42.08 -9.14 2.27
C ASP A 80 -41.90 -9.46 3.77
N VAL A 81 -41.46 -10.68 4.10
CA VAL A 81 -41.10 -11.05 5.48
C VAL A 81 -39.93 -10.22 5.99
N MET A 82 -38.96 -9.92 5.13
CA MET A 82 -37.85 -9.04 5.46
C MET A 82 -38.33 -7.60 5.68
N HIS A 83 -39.25 -7.09 4.85
CA HIS A 83 -39.86 -5.78 5.04
C HIS A 83 -40.61 -5.69 6.37
N ASP A 84 -41.48 -6.65 6.68
CA ASP A 84 -42.28 -6.67 7.90
C ASP A 84 -41.39 -6.75 9.15
N LEU A 85 -40.32 -7.55 9.11
CA LEU A 85 -39.38 -7.60 10.23
C LEU A 85 -38.65 -6.26 10.39
N LEU A 86 -38.20 -5.64 9.29
CA LEU A 86 -37.43 -4.38 9.34
C LEU A 86 -38.26 -3.15 9.68
N THR A 87 -39.57 -3.21 9.50
CA THR A 87 -40.51 -2.15 9.85
C THR A 87 -41.16 -2.35 11.23
N SER A 88 -41.03 -3.54 11.82
CA SER A 88 -41.42 -3.78 13.22
C SER A 88 -40.60 -2.91 14.21
N PRO A 89 -41.17 -2.52 15.37
CA PRO A 89 -40.44 -1.77 16.39
C PRO A 89 -39.15 -2.47 16.84
N GLU A 90 -39.19 -3.80 17.01
CA GLU A 90 -38.06 -4.63 17.40
C GLU A 90 -36.97 -4.64 16.32
N GLY A 91 -37.37 -4.78 15.05
CA GLY A 91 -36.44 -4.76 13.92
C GLY A 91 -35.77 -3.41 13.72
N ILE A 92 -36.53 -2.30 13.80
CA ILE A 92 -35.98 -0.95 13.75
C ILE A 92 -34.97 -0.73 14.88
N ALA A 93 -35.30 -1.14 16.11
CA ALA A 93 -34.40 -1.03 17.25
C ALA A 93 -33.11 -1.86 17.06
N ALA A 94 -33.23 -3.11 16.60
CA ALA A 94 -32.10 -4.00 16.38
C ALA A 94 -31.17 -3.48 15.27
N VAL A 95 -31.71 -3.08 14.12
CA VAL A 95 -30.96 -2.52 12.99
C VAL A 95 -30.29 -1.21 13.37
N SER A 96 -31.03 -0.32 14.04
CA SER A 96 -30.47 0.98 14.46
C SER A 96 -29.33 0.80 15.45
N ALA A 97 -29.47 -0.13 16.42
CA ALA A 97 -28.43 -0.44 17.38
C ALA A 97 -27.17 -1.02 16.70
N GLU A 98 -27.34 -1.95 15.75
CA GLU A 98 -26.25 -2.55 14.98
C GLU A 98 -25.53 -1.50 14.11
N ALA A 99 -26.28 -0.69 13.37
CA ALA A 99 -25.73 0.36 12.52
C ALA A 99 -24.99 1.42 13.36
N LEU A 100 -25.58 1.88 14.47
CA LEU A 100 -24.95 2.84 15.38
C LEU A 100 -23.67 2.28 15.99
N PHE A 101 -23.66 1.00 16.40
CA PHE A 101 -22.45 0.35 16.90
C PHE A 101 -21.36 0.31 15.83
N LEU A 102 -21.66 -0.17 14.62
CA LEU A 102 -20.68 -0.28 13.54
C LEU A 102 -20.15 1.06 13.05
N VAL A 103 -21.01 2.07 12.94
CA VAL A 103 -20.61 3.42 12.55
C VAL A 103 -19.75 4.05 13.63
N SER A 104 -20.19 4.00 14.89
CA SER A 104 -19.45 4.60 16.01
C SER A 104 -18.09 3.93 16.18
N PHE A 105 -18.04 2.60 16.16
CA PHE A 105 -16.79 1.86 16.34
C PHE A 105 -15.80 2.10 15.20
N SER A 106 -16.27 2.12 13.94
CA SER A 106 -15.46 2.45 12.76
C SER A 106 -14.95 3.89 12.75
N PHE A 107 -15.83 4.83 13.08
CA PHE A 107 -15.48 6.25 13.15
C PHE A 107 -14.43 6.49 14.24
N LEU A 108 -14.66 5.97 15.45
CA LEU A 108 -13.70 6.07 16.56
C LEU A 108 -12.37 5.39 16.20
N ALA A 109 -12.39 4.23 15.57
CA ALA A 109 -11.17 3.57 15.09
C ALA A 109 -10.41 4.42 14.08
N SER A 110 -11.11 5.14 13.20
CA SER A 110 -10.48 6.07 12.27
C SER A 110 -9.93 7.32 12.97
N VAL A 111 -10.58 7.81 14.02
CA VAL A 111 -10.11 8.97 14.81
C VAL A 111 -8.89 8.61 15.64
N TYR A 112 -8.83 7.39 16.17
CA TYR A 112 -7.74 6.88 16.99
C TYR A 112 -6.62 6.20 16.18
N ASP A 113 -6.62 6.33 14.85
CA ASP A 113 -5.57 5.78 13.98
C ASP A 113 -4.20 6.39 14.33
N GLY A 114 -3.27 5.54 14.77
CA GLY A 114 -1.94 5.95 15.24
C GLY A 114 -1.85 6.30 16.74
N GLU A 115 -2.89 6.04 17.53
CA GLU A 115 -2.83 6.20 18.99
C GLU A 115 -1.98 5.11 19.65
N GLU A 116 -1.02 5.53 20.47
CA GLU A 116 -0.08 4.61 21.15
C GLU A 116 -0.23 4.62 22.68
N LYS A 117 -0.73 5.71 23.26
CA LYS A 117 -0.68 5.93 24.72
C LYS A 117 -1.87 5.35 25.44
N ASN A 118 -3.09 5.59 24.93
CA ASN A 118 -4.30 5.14 25.59
C ASN A 118 -4.65 3.70 25.13
N PRO A 119 -4.70 2.71 26.05
CA PRO A 119 -4.89 1.31 25.68
C PRO A 119 -6.27 1.05 25.05
N VAL A 120 -7.32 1.75 25.50
CA VAL A 120 -8.69 1.58 24.96
C VAL A 120 -8.79 2.15 23.55
N LYS A 121 -8.29 3.37 23.33
CA LYS A 121 -8.28 3.99 22.00
C LYS A 121 -7.44 3.18 21.01
N LYS A 122 -6.26 2.71 21.45
CA LYS A 122 -5.39 1.81 20.68
C LYS A 122 -6.08 0.50 20.34
N PHE A 123 -6.81 -0.10 21.29
CA PHE A 123 -7.59 -1.30 21.05
C PHE A 123 -8.66 -1.06 19.97
N ILE A 124 -9.45 0.01 20.08
CA ILE A 124 -10.49 0.36 19.09
C ILE A 124 -9.88 0.53 17.69
N ALA A 125 -8.80 1.31 17.57
CA ALA A 125 -8.11 1.55 16.31
C ALA A 125 -7.55 0.24 15.70
N SER A 126 -7.01 -0.63 16.55
CA SER A 126 -6.41 -1.90 16.12
C SER A 126 -7.47 -2.95 15.78
N ALA A 127 -8.57 -3.02 16.52
CA ALA A 127 -9.58 -4.07 16.41
C ALA A 127 -10.52 -3.89 15.22
N TRP A 128 -10.93 -2.66 14.89
CA TRP A 128 -11.89 -2.42 13.81
C TRP A 128 -11.49 -3.02 12.46
N PRO A 129 -10.24 -2.87 11.99
CA PRO A 129 -9.82 -3.55 10.79
C PRO A 129 -10.14 -5.06 10.86
N TYR A 130 -9.70 -5.77 11.90
CA TYR A 130 -9.90 -7.22 12.01
C TYR A 130 -11.38 -7.58 11.98
N PHE A 131 -12.20 -6.86 12.75
CA PHE A 131 -13.65 -7.05 12.77
C PHE A 131 -14.27 -6.87 11.37
N ARG A 132 -13.87 -5.83 10.65
CA ARG A 132 -14.30 -5.59 9.26
C ARG A 132 -13.88 -6.70 8.30
N ASP A 133 -12.69 -7.25 8.48
CA ASP A 133 -12.19 -8.33 7.63
C ASP A 133 -12.94 -9.65 7.87
N VAL A 134 -13.32 -9.94 9.12
CA VAL A 134 -14.18 -11.07 9.50
C VAL A 134 -15.54 -10.97 8.84
N MET A 135 -16.24 -9.84 9.00
CA MET A 135 -17.55 -9.59 8.37
C MET A 135 -17.50 -9.82 6.86
N LYS A 136 -16.49 -9.23 6.21
CA LYS A 136 -16.32 -9.39 4.77
C LYS A 136 -15.94 -10.82 4.38
N GLY A 137 -15.15 -11.54 5.19
CA GLY A 137 -14.75 -12.92 4.91
C GLY A 137 -15.96 -13.84 4.90
N LEU A 138 -16.76 -13.75 5.96
CA LEU A 138 -17.99 -14.51 6.14
C LEU A 138 -18.95 -14.32 4.95
N LYS A 139 -19.25 -13.06 4.63
CA LYS A 139 -20.17 -12.70 3.55
C LYS A 139 -19.64 -13.05 2.16
N ASN A 140 -18.40 -12.70 1.86
CA ASN A 140 -17.88 -12.86 0.49
C ASN A 140 -17.72 -14.32 0.12
N ALA A 141 -17.22 -15.16 1.03
CA ALA A 141 -17.07 -16.59 0.77
C ALA A 141 -18.43 -17.27 0.61
N TYR A 142 -19.43 -16.94 1.45
CA TYR A 142 -20.80 -17.41 1.26
C TYR A 142 -21.37 -17.03 -0.12
N LYS A 143 -21.24 -15.75 -0.51
CA LYS A 143 -21.74 -15.27 -1.81
C LYS A 143 -21.01 -15.93 -2.98
N GLY A 144 -19.69 -16.07 -2.89
CA GLY A 144 -18.89 -16.74 -3.92
C GLY A 144 -19.27 -18.21 -4.08
N TRP A 145 -19.49 -18.92 -2.97
CA TRP A 145 -19.97 -20.30 -2.98
C TRP A 145 -21.38 -20.42 -3.57
N LYS A 146 -22.32 -19.56 -3.13
CA LYS A 146 -23.69 -19.50 -3.67
C LYS A 146 -23.68 -19.32 -5.19
N SER A 147 -22.90 -18.38 -5.71
CA SER A 147 -22.76 -18.18 -7.15
C SER A 147 -22.11 -19.37 -7.86
N ALA A 148 -21.10 -19.99 -7.26
CA ALA A 148 -20.47 -21.18 -7.84
C ALA A 148 -21.45 -22.36 -7.93
N VAL A 149 -22.24 -22.60 -6.89
CA VAL A 149 -23.28 -23.64 -6.86
C VAL A 149 -24.36 -23.37 -7.90
N GLN A 150 -24.80 -22.11 -8.06
CA GLN A 150 -25.77 -21.73 -9.09
C GLN A 150 -25.24 -22.02 -10.50
N VAL A 151 -23.97 -21.69 -10.77
CA VAL A 151 -23.33 -21.98 -12.05
C VAL A 151 -23.19 -23.49 -12.28
N LEU A 152 -22.74 -24.24 -11.27
CA LEU A 152 -22.60 -25.69 -11.35
C LEU A 152 -23.96 -26.38 -11.59
N GLY A 153 -25.01 -25.98 -10.88
CA GLY A 153 -26.34 -26.55 -11.06
C GLY A 153 -26.90 -26.36 -12.47
N ILE A 154 -26.56 -25.26 -13.15
CA ILE A 154 -26.92 -25.02 -14.55
C ILE A 154 -26.12 -25.92 -15.52
N ILE A 155 -24.85 -26.22 -15.22
CA ILE A 155 -23.96 -27.00 -16.10
C ILE A 155 -24.16 -28.50 -15.93
N SER A 156 -24.29 -28.99 -14.69
CA SER A 156 -24.31 -30.42 -14.39
C SER A 156 -25.71 -30.97 -14.14
N GLU A 157 -26.75 -30.12 -14.25
CA GLU A 157 -28.16 -30.43 -13.91
C GLU A 157 -28.35 -31.00 -12.49
N ALA A 158 -27.35 -30.83 -11.61
CA ALA A 158 -27.37 -31.36 -10.25
C ALA A 158 -28.00 -30.34 -9.30
N ASP A 159 -29.00 -30.77 -8.50
CA ASP A 159 -29.59 -29.91 -7.48
C ASP A 159 -28.72 -29.83 -6.23
N LEU A 160 -27.79 -28.88 -6.24
CA LEU A 160 -26.86 -28.61 -5.14
C LEU A 160 -27.34 -27.50 -4.20
N LYS A 161 -28.60 -27.05 -4.30
CA LYS A 161 -29.12 -25.92 -3.52
C LYS A 161 -29.02 -26.13 -2.01
N TYR A 162 -29.23 -27.36 -1.55
CA TYR A 162 -29.11 -27.74 -0.13
C TYR A 162 -27.69 -27.58 0.42
N MET A 163 -26.66 -27.52 -0.44
CA MET A 163 -25.27 -27.31 -0.02
C MET A 163 -24.89 -25.83 0.12
N ILE A 164 -25.72 -24.89 -0.33
CA ILE A 164 -25.39 -23.45 -0.33
C ILE A 164 -25.12 -22.95 1.09
N ILE A 165 -26.04 -23.22 2.02
CA ILE A 165 -25.93 -22.74 3.40
C ILE A 165 -24.82 -23.47 4.18
N PRO A 166 -24.82 -24.81 4.33
CA PRO A 166 -23.86 -25.48 5.20
C PRO A 166 -22.41 -25.30 4.72
N VAL A 167 -22.13 -25.47 3.43
CA VAL A 167 -20.77 -25.28 2.90
C VAL A 167 -20.40 -23.80 2.86
N GLY A 168 -21.34 -22.92 2.50
CA GLY A 168 -21.12 -21.47 2.50
C GLY A 168 -20.74 -20.92 3.87
N LEU A 169 -21.33 -21.46 4.95
CA LEU A 169 -20.98 -21.12 6.32
C LEU A 169 -19.58 -21.61 6.72
N VAL A 170 -19.25 -22.87 6.43
CA VAL A 170 -17.91 -23.43 6.71
C VAL A 170 -16.83 -22.63 5.97
N LEU A 171 -17.04 -22.36 4.68
CA LEU A 171 -16.13 -21.53 3.89
C LEU A 171 -16.08 -20.09 4.41
N GLY A 172 -17.20 -19.55 4.89
CA GLY A 172 -17.27 -18.23 5.52
C GLY A 172 -16.42 -18.12 6.78
N VAL A 173 -16.54 -19.08 7.70
CA VAL A 173 -15.74 -19.13 8.94
C VAL A 173 -14.26 -19.30 8.61
N PHE A 174 -13.94 -20.20 7.68
CA PHE A 174 -12.58 -20.39 7.19
C PHE A 174 -12.01 -19.10 6.56
N ALA A 175 -12.77 -18.42 5.71
CA ALA A 175 -12.36 -17.14 5.10
C ALA A 175 -12.11 -16.05 6.15
N ALA A 176 -12.96 -15.98 7.17
CA ALA A 176 -12.82 -15.03 8.26
C ALA A 176 -11.52 -15.29 9.06
N ALA A 177 -11.28 -16.54 9.46
CA ALA A 177 -10.07 -16.94 10.17
C ALA A 177 -8.81 -16.67 9.33
N ASN A 178 -8.83 -17.03 8.04
CA ASN A 178 -7.72 -16.80 7.12
C ASN A 178 -7.41 -15.30 6.96
N ARG A 179 -8.41 -14.43 6.94
CA ARG A 179 -8.18 -12.98 6.86
C ARG A 179 -7.59 -12.38 8.13
N LEU A 180 -8.00 -12.86 9.30
CA LEU A 180 -7.36 -12.49 10.57
C LEU A 180 -5.87 -12.83 10.53
N TRP A 181 -5.56 -14.06 10.09
CA TRP A 181 -4.18 -14.55 9.96
C TRP A 181 -3.36 -13.72 8.96
N ILE A 182 -3.87 -13.51 7.74
CA ILE A 182 -3.23 -12.67 6.71
C ILE A 182 -2.93 -11.28 7.25
N ARG A 183 -3.91 -10.61 7.90
CA ARG A 183 -3.66 -9.28 8.45
C ARG A 183 -2.57 -9.31 9.52
N SER A 184 -2.60 -10.26 10.44
CA SER A 184 -1.58 -10.40 11.48
C SER A 184 -0.17 -10.51 10.87
N MET A 185 0.00 -11.37 9.87
CA MET A 185 1.27 -11.52 9.14
C MET A 185 1.70 -10.23 8.44
N LEU A 186 0.76 -9.53 7.77
CA LEU A 186 1.05 -8.27 7.08
C LEU A 186 1.52 -7.18 8.05
N GLU A 187 0.84 -7.02 9.20
CA GLU A 187 1.22 -6.02 10.20
C GLU A 187 2.56 -6.37 10.88
N SER A 188 2.78 -7.65 11.21
CA SER A 188 4.08 -8.14 11.71
C SER A 188 5.21 -7.81 10.72
N ARG A 189 5.02 -8.07 9.43
CA ARG A 189 6.02 -7.75 8.40
C ARG A 189 6.27 -6.25 8.25
N LYS A 190 5.22 -5.42 8.30
CA LYS A 190 5.37 -3.95 8.29
C LYS A 190 6.20 -3.46 9.47
N LYS A 191 5.96 -4.02 10.65
CA LYS A 191 6.76 -3.73 11.85
C LYS A 191 8.24 -4.07 11.62
N LYS A 192 8.55 -5.28 11.15
CA LYS A 192 9.92 -5.71 10.81
C LYS A 192 10.60 -4.79 9.77
N MET A 193 9.87 -4.35 8.74
CA MET A 193 10.40 -3.40 7.75
C MET A 193 10.68 -2.01 8.34
N ASN A 194 9.83 -1.53 9.26
CA ASN A 194 10.06 -0.26 9.94
C ASN A 194 11.25 -0.33 10.90
N GLU A 195 11.38 -1.43 11.66
CA GLU A 195 12.55 -1.70 12.52
C GLU A 195 13.84 -1.70 11.71
N ASN A 196 13.86 -2.37 10.55
CA ASN A 196 15.01 -2.35 9.64
C ASN A 196 15.30 -0.95 9.08
N LYS A 197 14.26 -0.15 8.80
CA LYS A 197 14.43 1.22 8.32
C LYS A 197 15.03 2.12 9.40
N GLU A 198 14.60 1.99 10.64
CA GLU A 198 15.18 2.71 11.78
C GLU A 198 16.63 2.28 12.02
N LEU A 199 16.90 0.97 12.00
CA LEU A 199 18.24 0.41 12.11
C LEU A 199 19.18 0.89 11.01
N LEU A 200 18.69 1.00 9.77
CA LEU A 200 19.47 1.53 8.65
C LEU A 200 19.92 2.98 8.90
N ILE A 201 19.03 3.82 9.43
CA ILE A 201 19.35 5.21 9.78
C ILE A 201 20.38 5.23 10.92
N GLU A 202 20.21 4.37 11.93
CA GLU A 202 21.16 4.23 13.04
C GLU A 202 22.56 3.86 12.51
N ILE A 203 22.67 2.85 11.65
CA ILE A 203 23.93 2.39 11.04
C ILE A 203 24.59 3.51 10.20
N GLN A 204 23.81 4.24 9.41
CA GLN A 204 24.32 5.31 8.56
C GLN A 204 24.91 6.48 9.37
N GLN A 205 24.47 6.68 10.60
CA GLN A 205 24.92 7.74 11.51
C GLN A 205 26.11 7.34 12.38
N LEU A 206 26.59 6.09 12.29
CA LEU A 206 27.75 5.63 13.07
C LEU A 206 29.04 6.31 12.62
N ASN A 207 29.80 6.82 13.59
CA ASN A 207 31.14 7.39 13.40
C ASN A 207 32.25 6.33 13.57
N SER A 208 31.96 5.23 14.25
CA SER A 208 32.87 4.10 14.50
C SER A 208 32.08 2.81 14.56
N LEU A 209 32.72 1.68 14.22
CA LEU A 209 32.10 0.36 14.26
C LEU A 209 33.15 -0.67 14.70
N THR A 210 32.96 -1.28 15.88
CA THR A 210 33.79 -2.39 16.33
C THR A 210 33.24 -3.73 15.84
N PRO A 211 34.04 -4.82 15.84
CA PRO A 211 33.54 -6.16 15.50
C PRO A 211 32.40 -6.65 16.40
N LEU A 212 32.36 -6.20 17.66
CA LEU A 212 31.27 -6.49 18.59
C LEU A 212 30.00 -5.74 18.19
N ASP A 213 30.12 -4.45 17.87
CA ASP A 213 29.01 -3.63 17.37
C ASP A 213 28.44 -4.22 16.09
N ARG A 214 29.30 -4.66 15.16
CA ARG A 214 28.89 -5.35 13.94
C ARG A 214 27.99 -6.55 14.23
N LYS A 215 28.41 -7.43 15.15
CA LYS A 215 27.63 -8.62 15.52
C LYS A 215 26.30 -8.21 16.17
N TYR A 216 26.31 -7.18 16.99
CA TYR A 216 25.12 -6.60 17.59
C TYR A 216 24.14 -6.08 16.53
N TYR A 217 24.60 -5.25 15.58
CA TYR A 217 23.77 -4.71 14.51
C TYR A 217 23.20 -5.80 13.60
N LEU A 218 24.01 -6.80 13.22
CA LEU A 218 23.54 -7.94 12.42
C LEU A 218 22.44 -8.74 13.15
N SER A 219 22.54 -8.91 14.46
CA SER A 219 21.52 -9.60 15.26
C SER A 219 20.20 -8.84 15.40
N ARG A 220 20.23 -7.50 15.23
CA ARG A 220 19.03 -6.64 15.29
C ARG A 220 18.29 -6.53 13.95
N ILE A 221 18.86 -7.03 12.85
CA ILE A 221 18.18 -7.04 11.56
C ILE A 221 16.95 -7.95 11.67
N ALA A 222 15.77 -7.37 11.54
CA ALA A 222 14.51 -8.08 11.67
C ALA A 222 14.29 -9.01 10.47
N GLN A 223 14.17 -10.31 10.77
CA GLN A 223 14.00 -11.38 9.78
C GLN A 223 12.62 -12.05 9.87
N GLN A 224 12.23 -12.70 8.77
CA GLN A 224 11.01 -13.49 8.71
C GLN A 224 11.38 -14.97 8.59
N ASP A 225 10.73 -15.79 9.41
CA ASP A 225 10.99 -17.22 9.46
C ASP A 225 10.50 -17.92 8.19
N SER A 226 11.21 -18.97 7.79
CA SER A 226 10.88 -19.73 6.57
C SER A 226 9.49 -20.36 6.62
N GLU A 227 9.08 -20.86 7.78
CA GLU A 227 7.74 -21.45 7.97
C GLU A 227 6.63 -20.39 7.84
N GLU A 228 6.82 -19.21 8.46
CA GLU A 228 5.89 -18.08 8.32
C GLU A 228 5.70 -17.70 6.84
N ARG A 229 6.76 -17.75 6.04
CA ARG A 229 6.71 -17.45 4.60
C ARG A 229 5.88 -18.48 3.82
N VAL A 230 6.05 -19.77 4.10
CA VAL A 230 5.28 -20.84 3.44
C VAL A 230 3.80 -20.75 3.81
N HIS A 231 3.50 -20.57 5.09
CA HIS A 231 2.11 -20.39 5.55
C HIS A 231 1.47 -19.14 4.95
N ALA A 232 2.24 -18.06 4.77
CA ALA A 232 1.74 -16.86 4.11
C ALA A 232 1.29 -17.14 2.66
N PHE A 233 2.07 -17.89 1.88
CA PHE A 233 1.69 -18.26 0.51
C PHE A 233 0.42 -19.10 0.46
N LEU A 234 0.28 -20.09 1.35
CA LEU A 234 -0.93 -20.92 1.44
C LEU A 234 -2.16 -20.09 1.82
N ALA A 235 -2.01 -19.20 2.81
CA ALA A 235 -3.07 -18.33 3.27
C ALA A 235 -3.57 -17.39 2.16
N VAL A 236 -2.67 -16.71 1.44
CA VAL A 236 -3.06 -15.81 0.35
C VAL A 236 -3.62 -16.56 -0.85
N ALA A 237 -3.15 -17.78 -1.13
CA ALA A 237 -3.70 -18.62 -2.20
C ALA A 237 -5.14 -19.02 -1.88
N ALA A 238 -5.40 -19.49 -0.66
CA ALA A 238 -6.74 -19.82 -0.18
C ALA A 238 -7.67 -18.59 -0.18
N GLY A 239 -7.16 -17.44 0.27
CA GLY A 239 -7.90 -16.17 0.22
C GLY A 239 -8.23 -15.74 -1.20
N GLY A 240 -7.26 -15.86 -2.12
CA GLY A 240 -7.42 -15.55 -3.54
C GLY A 240 -8.46 -16.43 -4.23
N LEU A 241 -8.55 -17.71 -3.85
CA LEU A 241 -9.56 -18.64 -4.36
C LEU A 241 -10.97 -18.19 -3.94
N LEU A 242 -11.18 -17.97 -2.64
CA LEU A 242 -12.48 -17.59 -2.10
C LEU A 242 -12.96 -16.22 -2.64
N ASP A 243 -12.07 -15.25 -2.71
CA ASP A 243 -12.37 -13.94 -3.29
C ASP A 243 -12.56 -14.03 -4.81
N GLY A 244 -11.82 -14.90 -5.50
CA GLY A 244 -11.94 -15.14 -6.93
C GLY A 244 -13.31 -15.69 -7.33
N LEU A 245 -13.86 -16.64 -6.55
CA LEU A 245 -15.22 -17.15 -6.75
C LEU A 245 -16.25 -16.01 -6.65
N TYR A 246 -16.12 -15.16 -5.64
CA TYR A 246 -17.04 -14.02 -5.45
C TYR A 246 -16.94 -12.99 -6.58
N LEU A 247 -15.73 -12.60 -6.98
CA LEU A 247 -15.51 -11.49 -7.91
C LEU A 247 -15.78 -11.85 -9.37
N TYR A 248 -15.48 -13.08 -9.79
CA TYR A 248 -15.48 -13.45 -11.21
C TYR A 248 -16.58 -14.43 -11.59
N ILE A 249 -16.84 -15.44 -10.75
CA ILE A 249 -17.93 -16.39 -11.02
C ILE A 249 -19.29 -15.74 -10.75
N GLY A 250 -19.38 -14.85 -9.76
CA GLY A 250 -20.60 -14.08 -9.47
C GLY A 250 -21.11 -13.24 -10.66
N VAL A 251 -20.23 -12.77 -11.53
CA VAL A 251 -20.60 -11.95 -12.71
C VAL A 251 -21.42 -12.74 -13.72
N VAL A 252 -21.15 -14.04 -13.87
CA VAL A 252 -21.89 -14.91 -14.81
C VAL A 252 -23.36 -15.05 -14.43
N SER A 253 -23.69 -14.90 -13.14
CA SER A 253 -25.07 -14.99 -12.65
C SER A 253 -25.95 -13.78 -13.01
N LEU A 254 -25.39 -12.71 -13.59
CA LEU A 254 -26.13 -11.47 -13.90
C LEU A 254 -27.05 -11.56 -15.12
N SER A 255 -26.97 -12.62 -15.93
CA SER A 255 -27.79 -12.74 -17.14
C SER A 255 -28.13 -14.18 -17.45
N VAL A 256 -29.34 -14.40 -17.98
CA VAL A 256 -29.74 -15.68 -18.57
C VAL A 256 -29.10 -15.74 -19.96
N LEU A 257 -28.10 -16.61 -20.11
CA LEU A 257 -27.35 -16.78 -21.34
C LEU A 257 -27.79 -18.07 -22.06
N ALA A 258 -27.69 -18.08 -23.40
CA ALA A 258 -27.78 -19.33 -24.15
C ALA A 258 -26.67 -20.30 -23.68
N PRO A 259 -26.91 -21.63 -23.62
CA PRO A 259 -25.96 -22.58 -23.03
C PRO A 259 -24.52 -22.48 -23.57
N PRO A 260 -24.27 -22.31 -24.89
CA PRO A 260 -22.90 -22.18 -25.41
C PRO A 260 -22.18 -20.94 -24.88
N LEU A 261 -22.90 -19.82 -24.74
CA LEU A 261 -22.35 -18.57 -24.24
C LEU A 261 -22.12 -18.64 -22.72
N PHE A 262 -23.04 -19.25 -21.99
CA PHE A 262 -22.88 -19.50 -20.56
C PHE A 262 -21.62 -20.32 -20.25
N LEU A 263 -21.39 -21.39 -21.02
CA LEU A 263 -20.20 -22.24 -20.87
C LEU A 263 -18.91 -21.47 -21.14
N ALA A 264 -18.82 -20.74 -22.26
CA ALA A 264 -17.65 -19.95 -22.62
C ALA A 264 -17.30 -18.90 -21.53
N MET A 265 -18.32 -18.24 -21.00
CA MET A 265 -18.18 -17.21 -19.97
C MET A 265 -17.78 -17.78 -18.61
N SER A 266 -18.25 -18.98 -18.29
CA SER A 266 -17.83 -19.72 -17.10
C SER A 266 -16.35 -20.11 -17.18
N ILE A 267 -15.88 -20.56 -18.34
CA ILE A 267 -14.46 -20.89 -18.57
C ILE A 267 -13.57 -19.65 -18.40
N LEU A 268 -13.95 -18.52 -19.01
CA LEU A 268 -13.21 -17.26 -18.85
C LEU A 268 -13.21 -16.77 -17.39
N SER A 269 -14.32 -16.93 -16.68
CA SER A 269 -14.43 -16.55 -15.27
C SER A 269 -13.57 -17.45 -14.37
N ALA A 270 -13.47 -18.74 -14.67
CA ALA A 270 -12.56 -19.65 -14.00
C ALA A 270 -11.09 -19.25 -14.26
N PHE A 271 -10.75 -18.85 -15.49
CA PHE A 271 -9.43 -18.30 -15.82
C PHE A 271 -9.12 -17.04 -14.99
N TYR A 272 -10.08 -16.11 -14.83
CA TYR A 272 -9.89 -14.93 -13.98
C TYR A 272 -9.76 -15.28 -12.49
N ALA A 273 -10.52 -16.25 -12.00
CA ALA A 273 -10.39 -16.73 -10.62
C ALA A 273 -9.00 -17.34 -10.37
N LEU A 274 -8.50 -18.17 -11.29
CA LEU A 274 -7.14 -18.71 -11.21
C LEU A 274 -6.09 -17.60 -11.29
N SER A 275 -6.31 -16.63 -12.19
CA SER A 275 -5.45 -15.46 -12.34
C SER A 275 -5.38 -14.61 -11.06
N CYS A 276 -6.49 -14.50 -10.33
CA CYS A 276 -6.56 -13.87 -9.01
C CYS A 276 -5.68 -14.61 -8.00
N VAL A 277 -5.74 -15.94 -7.95
CA VAL A 277 -4.89 -16.74 -7.05
C VAL A 277 -3.42 -16.51 -7.36
N ILE A 278 -3.02 -16.62 -8.64
CA ILE A 278 -1.63 -16.44 -9.08
C ILE A 278 -1.13 -15.04 -8.72
N THR A 279 -1.92 -14.01 -9.01
CA THR A 279 -1.54 -12.61 -8.72
C THR A 279 -1.46 -12.33 -7.22
N ARG A 280 -2.29 -12.97 -6.37
CA ARG A 280 -2.20 -12.87 -4.91
C ARG A 280 -0.94 -13.52 -4.34
N ILE A 281 -0.56 -14.68 -4.88
CA ILE A 281 0.72 -15.33 -4.53
C ILE A 281 1.88 -14.42 -4.92
N TYR A 282 1.82 -13.83 -6.12
CA TYR A 282 2.83 -12.87 -6.58
C TYR A 282 2.89 -11.60 -5.71
N GLU A 283 1.75 -11.04 -5.29
CA GLU A 283 1.71 -9.89 -4.38
C GLU A 283 2.38 -10.21 -3.03
N GLU A 284 2.16 -11.42 -2.50
CA GLU A 284 2.82 -11.88 -1.28
C GLU A 284 4.32 -12.10 -1.48
N TYR A 285 4.72 -12.64 -2.64
CA TYR A 285 6.13 -12.75 -3.01
C TYR A 285 6.81 -11.36 -3.07
N ASP A 286 6.21 -10.38 -3.75
CA ASP A 286 6.72 -9.01 -3.82
C ASP A 286 6.81 -8.39 -2.42
N PHE A 287 5.82 -8.64 -1.56
CA PHE A 287 5.81 -8.09 -0.22
C PHE A 287 6.87 -8.72 0.70
N GLN A 288 7.14 -10.02 0.57
CA GLN A 288 8.28 -10.68 1.23
C GLN A 288 9.62 -10.15 0.69
N LEU A 289 9.72 -9.93 -0.62
CA LEU A 289 10.91 -9.41 -1.28
C LEU A 289 11.27 -8.01 -0.77
N ARG A 290 10.29 -7.15 -0.53
CA ARG A 290 10.51 -5.81 0.08
C ARG A 290 11.15 -5.90 1.46
N LEU A 291 10.77 -6.86 2.30
CA LEU A 291 11.43 -7.07 3.59
C LEU A 291 12.89 -7.50 3.39
N MET A 292 13.15 -8.46 2.49
CA MET A 292 14.52 -8.90 2.17
C MET A 292 15.38 -7.74 1.67
N ILE A 293 14.84 -6.85 0.82
CA ILE A 293 15.51 -5.63 0.37
C ILE A 293 15.91 -4.75 1.55
N THR A 294 15.04 -4.55 2.55
CA THR A 294 15.39 -3.76 3.74
C THR A 294 16.53 -4.38 4.55
N GLN A 295 16.57 -5.72 4.65
CA GLN A 295 17.64 -6.44 5.34
C GLN A 295 18.98 -6.30 4.61
N THR A 296 18.97 -6.53 3.29
CA THR A 296 20.17 -6.40 2.46
C THR A 296 20.69 -4.96 2.46
N LYS A 297 19.81 -3.95 2.51
CA LYS A 297 20.23 -2.55 2.69
C LYS A 297 20.95 -2.30 4.01
N CYS A 298 20.48 -2.87 5.12
CA CYS A 298 21.18 -2.77 6.42
C CYS A 298 22.55 -3.45 6.37
N GLN A 299 22.63 -4.65 5.80
CA GLN A 299 23.89 -5.38 5.65
C GLN A 299 24.88 -4.61 4.77
N LEU A 300 24.41 -4.07 3.65
CA LEU A 300 25.21 -3.26 2.74
C LEU A 300 25.72 -2.00 3.44
N ALA A 301 24.88 -1.33 4.23
CA ALA A 301 25.28 -0.15 5.01
C ALA A 301 26.35 -0.48 6.06
N LEU A 302 26.27 -1.64 6.72
CA LEU A 302 27.31 -2.09 7.66
C LEU A 302 28.65 -2.29 6.95
N VAL A 303 28.66 -3.05 5.84
CA VAL A 303 29.90 -3.30 5.07
C VAL A 303 30.46 -1.98 4.52
N THR A 304 29.60 -1.08 4.06
CA THR A 304 29.98 0.28 3.63
C THR A 304 30.72 1.02 4.75
N LYS A 305 30.20 0.96 5.98
CA LYS A 305 30.86 1.58 7.15
C LYS A 305 32.18 0.93 7.51
N GLU A 306 32.27 -0.41 7.46
CA GLU A 306 33.54 -1.12 7.66
C GLU A 306 34.59 -0.70 6.62
N MET A 307 34.17 -0.54 5.37
CA MET A 307 35.03 -0.09 4.28
C MET A 307 35.52 1.35 4.49
N GLU A 308 34.63 2.29 4.82
CA GLU A 308 35.00 3.69 5.12
C GLU A 308 36.02 3.77 6.26
N LEU A 309 35.80 3.03 7.35
CA LEU A 309 36.70 3.03 8.51
C LEU A 309 38.05 2.38 8.22
N SER A 310 38.06 1.23 7.56
CA SER A 310 39.28 0.54 7.17
C SER A 310 40.11 1.36 6.18
N HIS A 311 39.46 2.02 5.22
CA HIS A 311 40.12 2.92 4.26
C HIS A 311 40.68 4.16 4.94
N ALA A 312 39.94 4.80 5.85
CA ALA A 312 40.43 5.95 6.62
C ALA A 312 41.64 5.58 7.49
N LYS A 313 41.61 4.43 8.17
CA LYS A 313 42.75 3.92 8.95
C LYS A 313 43.95 3.65 8.05
N LEU A 314 43.74 3.05 6.89
CA LEU A 314 44.78 2.75 5.90
C LEU A 314 45.46 4.03 5.39
N LEU A 315 44.69 5.05 4.98
CA LEU A 315 45.22 6.35 4.55
C LEU A 315 46.02 7.04 5.66
N SER A 316 45.55 6.96 6.92
CA SER A 316 46.25 7.56 8.05
C SER A 316 47.61 6.91 8.32
N LEU A 317 47.75 5.61 8.05
CA LEU A 317 49.01 4.87 8.21
C LEU A 317 49.95 5.05 7.01
N GLU A 318 49.42 5.14 5.80
CA GLU A 318 50.24 5.39 4.60
C GLU A 318 50.83 6.80 4.58
N GLY A 319 50.11 7.78 5.13
CA GLY A 319 50.56 9.18 5.26
C GLY A 319 51.58 9.45 6.38
N LYS A 320 51.91 8.47 7.24
CA LYS A 320 52.97 8.63 8.24
C LYS A 320 54.35 8.62 7.57
N ALA A 321 55.18 9.61 7.91
CA ALA A 321 56.54 9.76 7.35
C ALA A 321 57.50 8.66 7.81
N ASP A 322 57.49 8.31 9.09
CA ASP A 322 58.33 7.25 9.67
C ASP A 322 57.48 5.99 9.94
N LYS A 323 57.57 4.99 9.06
CA LYS A 323 56.80 3.75 9.15
C LYS A 323 57.55 2.71 9.96
N THR A 324 56.97 2.28 11.07
CA THR A 324 57.52 1.15 11.83
C THR A 324 57.27 -0.17 11.10
N PRO A 325 58.04 -1.24 11.38
CA PRO A 325 57.75 -2.58 10.86
C PRO A 325 56.34 -3.08 11.23
N GLN A 326 55.76 -2.58 12.32
CA GLN A 326 54.39 -2.87 12.72
C GLN A 326 53.38 -2.13 11.83
N ASP A 327 53.61 -0.86 11.49
CA ASP A 327 52.76 -0.11 10.56
C ASP A 327 52.71 -0.78 9.18
N ILE A 328 53.85 -1.28 8.67
CA ILE A 328 53.92 -1.99 7.38
C ILE A 328 53.06 -3.28 7.40
N ARG A 329 53.14 -4.06 8.49
CA ARG A 329 52.31 -5.26 8.66
C ARG A 329 50.82 -4.93 8.75
N GLU A 330 50.48 -3.86 9.46
CA GLU A 330 49.10 -3.41 9.61
C GLU A 330 48.51 -2.86 8.30
N ILE A 331 49.30 -2.13 7.51
CA ILE A 331 48.92 -1.69 6.14
C ILE A 331 48.60 -2.92 5.28
N LYS A 332 49.46 -3.93 5.29
CA LYS A 332 49.22 -5.17 4.54
C LYS A 332 47.95 -5.89 4.98
N ARG A 333 47.71 -5.97 6.30
CA ARG A 333 46.50 -6.54 6.88
C ARG A 333 45.24 -5.78 6.43
N LEU A 334 45.28 -4.45 6.48
CA LEU A 334 44.17 -3.57 6.10
C LEU A 334 43.90 -3.61 4.59
N LYS A 335 44.92 -3.69 3.73
CA LYS A 335 44.76 -3.89 2.27
C LYS A 335 44.00 -5.19 1.99
N LEU A 336 44.39 -6.30 2.63
CA LEU A 336 43.70 -7.59 2.48
C LEU A 336 42.28 -7.57 3.04
N GLU A 337 42.07 -6.95 4.21
CA GLU A 337 40.75 -6.77 4.82
C GLU A 337 39.82 -5.96 3.92
N LEU A 338 40.33 -4.86 3.34
CA LEU A 338 39.59 -4.01 2.42
C LEU A 338 39.18 -4.77 1.15
N CYS A 339 40.05 -5.61 0.58
CA CYS A 339 39.69 -6.49 -0.54
C CYS A 339 38.55 -7.46 -0.18
N GLY A 340 38.61 -8.06 1.02
CA GLY A 340 37.54 -8.90 1.54
C GLY A 340 36.21 -8.16 1.69
N LEU A 341 36.25 -6.93 2.21
CA LEU A 341 35.08 -6.07 2.36
C LEU A 341 34.51 -5.62 1.00
N ILE A 342 35.34 -5.26 0.02
CA ILE A 342 34.91 -4.92 -1.34
C ILE A 342 34.22 -6.13 -1.99
N LYS A 343 34.73 -7.34 -1.79
CA LYS A 343 34.08 -8.56 -2.28
C LYS A 343 32.70 -8.76 -1.64
N ASN A 344 32.59 -8.62 -0.32
CA ASN A 344 31.30 -8.72 0.37
C ASN A 344 30.32 -7.61 -0.08
N PHE A 345 30.83 -6.41 -0.33
CA PHE A 345 30.06 -5.29 -0.86
C PHE A 345 29.48 -5.62 -2.24
N GLU A 346 30.30 -6.14 -3.17
CA GLU A 346 29.84 -6.54 -4.51
C GLU A 346 28.79 -7.66 -4.42
N GLU A 347 29.01 -8.69 -3.59
CA GLU A 347 28.04 -9.79 -3.42
C GLU A 347 26.68 -9.28 -2.89
N LEU A 348 26.69 -8.39 -1.90
CA LEU A 348 25.48 -7.78 -1.35
C LEU A 348 24.82 -6.82 -2.35
N ARG A 349 25.61 -6.03 -3.09
CA ARG A 349 25.13 -5.14 -4.13
C ARG A 349 24.45 -5.92 -5.26
N GLN A 350 25.06 -7.01 -5.71
CA GLN A 350 24.49 -7.88 -6.74
C GLN A 350 23.23 -8.58 -6.24
N THR A 351 23.21 -9.01 -4.98
CA THR A 351 22.00 -9.53 -4.33
C THR A 351 20.89 -8.48 -4.32
N LEU A 352 21.18 -7.25 -3.90
CA LEU A 352 20.22 -6.15 -3.89
C LEU A 352 19.73 -5.80 -5.30
N LYS A 353 20.62 -5.80 -6.30
CA LYS A 353 20.28 -5.60 -7.72
C LYS A 353 19.28 -6.66 -8.16
N ASN A 354 19.61 -7.94 -7.97
CA ASN A 354 18.74 -9.07 -8.33
C ASN A 354 17.37 -9.00 -7.63
N GLN A 355 17.31 -8.56 -6.37
CA GLN A 355 16.05 -8.37 -5.64
C GLN A 355 15.24 -7.17 -6.15
N SER A 356 15.90 -6.13 -6.65
CA SER A 356 15.26 -4.87 -7.09
C SER A 356 14.87 -4.88 -8.57
N THR A 357 15.50 -5.75 -9.37
CA THR A 357 15.22 -5.95 -10.79
C THR A 357 14.24 -7.10 -11.00
N HIS A 358 13.11 -6.82 -11.64
CA HIS A 358 12.18 -7.87 -12.05
C HIS A 358 12.82 -8.81 -13.09
N SER A 359 12.46 -10.09 -13.04
CA SER A 359 12.64 -11.02 -14.18
C SER A 359 11.47 -10.89 -15.15
N TYR A 360 11.61 -11.39 -16.38
CA TYR A 360 10.50 -11.44 -17.37
C TYR A 360 9.24 -12.11 -16.81
N LEU A 361 9.38 -13.19 -16.03
CA LEU A 361 8.27 -13.84 -15.37
C LEU A 361 7.56 -12.87 -14.40
N THR A 362 8.31 -12.23 -13.50
CA THR A 362 7.73 -11.29 -12.53
C THR A 362 7.15 -10.04 -13.20
N ALA A 363 7.75 -9.56 -14.30
CA ALA A 363 7.20 -8.46 -15.09
C ALA A 363 5.89 -8.87 -15.79
N GLY A 364 5.80 -10.10 -16.27
CA GLY A 364 4.56 -10.68 -16.81
C GLY A 364 3.47 -10.79 -15.75
N LEU A 365 3.79 -11.34 -14.58
CA LEU A 365 2.86 -11.43 -13.43
C LEU A 365 2.41 -10.05 -12.94
N LEU A 366 3.30 -9.06 -12.97
CA LEU A 366 2.97 -7.67 -12.65
C LEU A 366 1.97 -7.07 -13.66
N GLY A 367 2.15 -7.35 -14.96
CA GLY A 367 1.21 -6.94 -15.99
C GLY A 367 -0.14 -7.64 -15.88
N MET A 368 -0.13 -8.94 -15.62
CA MET A 368 -1.32 -9.73 -15.33
C MET A 368 -2.09 -9.18 -14.13
N LYS A 369 -1.37 -8.81 -13.05
CA LYS A 369 -1.93 -8.10 -11.89
C LYS A 369 -2.59 -6.78 -12.31
N TYR A 370 -1.89 -5.90 -13.04
CA TYR A 370 -2.49 -4.63 -13.49
C TYR A 370 -3.71 -4.83 -14.38
N GLY A 371 -3.68 -5.82 -15.27
CA GLY A 371 -4.83 -6.19 -16.08
C GLY A 371 -6.02 -6.68 -15.25
N LEU A 372 -5.77 -7.43 -14.18
CA LEU A 372 -6.81 -7.86 -13.26
C LEU A 372 -7.40 -6.69 -12.44
N TYR A 373 -6.57 -5.72 -12.03
CA TYR A 373 -7.06 -4.47 -11.42
C TYR A 373 -7.92 -3.66 -12.40
N ALA A 374 -7.49 -3.55 -13.66
CA ALA A 374 -8.27 -2.90 -14.72
C ALA A 374 -9.61 -3.63 -14.94
N TYR A 375 -9.59 -4.96 -14.97
CA TYR A 375 -10.81 -5.76 -15.05
C TYR A 375 -11.71 -5.56 -13.82
N GLY A 376 -11.14 -5.38 -12.62
CA GLY A 376 -11.88 -5.02 -11.41
C GLY A 376 -12.61 -3.67 -11.51
N VAL A 377 -12.04 -2.68 -12.22
CA VAL A 377 -12.74 -1.43 -12.56
C VAL A 377 -13.91 -1.74 -13.48
N LEU A 378 -13.66 -2.54 -14.53
CA LEU A 378 -14.66 -2.90 -15.51
C LEU A 378 -15.84 -3.67 -14.90
N THR A 379 -15.59 -4.63 -14.00
CA THR A 379 -16.65 -5.33 -13.26
C THR A 379 -17.42 -4.39 -12.34
N SER A 380 -16.76 -3.40 -11.73
CA SER A 380 -17.45 -2.38 -10.93
C SER A 380 -18.37 -1.51 -11.78
N ILE A 381 -17.95 -1.15 -13.00
CA ILE A 381 -18.80 -0.46 -13.99
C ILE A 381 -19.96 -1.38 -14.42
N LEU A 382 -19.71 -2.67 -14.65
CA LEU A 382 -20.75 -3.63 -14.99
C LEU A 382 -21.83 -3.71 -13.90
N PHE A 383 -21.44 -3.79 -12.63
CA PHE A 383 -22.40 -3.77 -11.51
C PHE A 383 -23.15 -2.44 -11.40
N MET A 384 -22.50 -1.32 -11.73
CA MET A 384 -23.17 -0.03 -11.83
C MET A 384 -24.22 -0.03 -12.94
N VAL A 385 -23.87 -0.49 -14.15
CA VAL A 385 -24.80 -0.59 -15.28
C VAL A 385 -25.94 -1.54 -14.93
N SER A 386 -25.65 -2.72 -14.40
CA SER A 386 -26.67 -3.68 -13.93
C SER A 386 -27.60 -3.04 -12.89
N SER A 387 -27.07 -2.22 -11.98
CA SER A 387 -27.89 -1.49 -11.01
C SER A 387 -28.84 -0.48 -11.67
N VAL A 388 -28.41 0.18 -12.76
CA VAL A 388 -29.26 1.10 -13.54
C VAL A 388 -30.37 0.32 -14.24
N PHE A 389 -30.02 -0.77 -14.95
CA PHE A 389 -30.99 -1.63 -15.63
C PHE A 389 -32.06 -2.18 -14.68
N LEU A 390 -31.65 -2.52 -13.45
CA LEU A 390 -32.57 -2.96 -12.40
C LEU A 390 -33.53 -1.85 -11.96
N VAL A 391 -33.08 -0.60 -11.84
CA VAL A 391 -33.95 0.55 -11.49
C VAL A 391 -34.92 0.86 -12.63
N THR A 392 -34.48 0.75 -13.87
CA THR A 392 -35.32 1.00 -15.04
C THR A 392 -36.22 -0.18 -15.41
N ALA A 393 -36.20 -1.26 -14.61
CA ALA A 393 -36.91 -2.52 -14.88
C ALA A 393 -36.63 -3.10 -16.29
N THR A 394 -35.45 -2.81 -16.84
CA THR A 394 -35.03 -3.27 -18.16
C THR A 394 -34.18 -4.54 -18.02
N ALA A 395 -34.44 -5.54 -18.85
CA ALA A 395 -33.63 -6.76 -18.86
C ALA A 395 -32.16 -6.46 -19.19
N PHE A 396 -31.24 -7.11 -18.48
CA PHE A 396 -29.81 -6.91 -18.72
C PHE A 396 -29.39 -7.54 -20.06
N PRO A 397 -28.77 -6.78 -20.98
CA PRO A 397 -28.41 -7.28 -22.30
C PRO A 397 -27.28 -8.33 -22.23
N PRO A 398 -27.51 -9.60 -22.64
CA PRO A 398 -26.50 -10.66 -22.57
C PRO A 398 -25.23 -10.38 -23.39
N ALA A 399 -25.37 -9.69 -24.53
CA ALA A 399 -24.25 -9.28 -25.36
C ALA A 399 -23.31 -8.29 -24.65
N LEU A 400 -23.85 -7.42 -23.78
CA LEU A 400 -23.05 -6.50 -22.98
C LEU A 400 -22.20 -7.28 -21.99
N LEU A 401 -22.77 -8.29 -21.32
CA LEU A 401 -22.02 -9.17 -20.42
C LEU A 401 -20.85 -9.84 -21.15
N ALA A 402 -21.09 -10.39 -22.34
CA ALA A 402 -20.07 -11.02 -23.18
C ALA A 402 -18.92 -10.06 -23.52
N VAL A 403 -19.22 -8.85 -23.97
CA VAL A 403 -18.21 -7.82 -24.27
C VAL A 403 -17.38 -7.48 -23.04
N PHE A 404 -18.01 -7.37 -21.86
CA PHE A 404 -17.32 -7.07 -20.61
C PHE A 404 -16.35 -8.18 -20.18
N ILE A 405 -16.75 -9.44 -20.25
CA ILE A 405 -15.87 -10.56 -19.90
C ILE A 405 -14.72 -10.68 -20.93
N ILE A 406 -14.99 -10.54 -22.23
CA ILE A 406 -13.94 -10.63 -23.27
C ILE A 406 -12.93 -9.48 -23.14
N SER A 407 -13.40 -8.25 -22.87
CA SER A 407 -12.51 -7.11 -22.67
C SER A 407 -11.62 -7.25 -21.44
N GLY A 408 -12.03 -7.97 -20.40
CA GLY A 408 -11.14 -8.37 -19.29
C GLY A 408 -9.88 -9.11 -19.77
N PHE A 409 -10.02 -10.00 -20.76
CA PHE A 409 -8.93 -10.82 -21.27
C PHE A 409 -7.99 -9.95 -22.11
N VAL A 410 -8.56 -9.07 -22.94
CA VAL A 410 -7.82 -8.09 -23.72
C VAL A 410 -7.01 -7.17 -22.80
N LEU A 411 -7.60 -6.69 -21.70
CA LEU A 411 -6.91 -5.87 -20.70
C LEU A 411 -5.74 -6.64 -20.06
N MET A 412 -5.96 -7.89 -19.65
CA MET A 412 -4.89 -8.73 -19.09
C MET A 412 -3.74 -8.97 -20.06
N ALA A 413 -4.04 -9.35 -21.30
CA ALA A 413 -3.03 -9.56 -22.34
C ALA A 413 -2.30 -8.24 -22.66
N GLY A 414 -3.03 -7.13 -22.77
CA GLY A 414 -2.49 -5.81 -23.06
C GLY A 414 -1.54 -5.30 -21.98
N PHE A 415 -1.92 -5.38 -20.70
CA PHE A 415 -1.04 -4.97 -19.60
C PHE A 415 0.18 -5.87 -19.45
N THR A 416 0.03 -7.18 -19.69
CA THR A 416 1.16 -8.13 -19.70
C THR A 416 2.15 -7.79 -20.81
N ALA A 417 1.67 -7.53 -22.03
CA ALA A 417 2.53 -7.11 -23.13
C ALA A 417 3.21 -5.76 -22.85
N TYR A 418 2.48 -4.81 -22.26
CA TYR A 418 3.01 -3.50 -21.90
C TYR A 418 4.15 -3.62 -20.86
N THR A 419 3.96 -4.36 -19.77
CA THR A 419 4.98 -4.47 -18.71
C THR A 419 6.21 -5.23 -19.20
N LEU A 420 6.04 -6.28 -20.01
CA LEU A 420 7.15 -6.99 -20.64
C LEU A 420 7.95 -6.07 -21.57
N ARG A 421 7.27 -5.26 -22.38
CA ARG A 421 7.91 -4.28 -23.27
C ARG A 421 8.66 -3.23 -22.45
N ALA A 422 8.04 -2.63 -21.45
CA ALA A 422 8.67 -1.62 -20.60
C ALA A 422 9.89 -2.18 -19.87
N HIS A 423 9.79 -3.40 -19.36
CA HIS A 423 10.92 -4.10 -18.74
C HIS A 423 12.06 -4.34 -19.74
N SER A 424 11.76 -4.78 -20.96
CA SER A 424 12.78 -4.96 -22.00
C SER A 424 13.52 -3.66 -22.34
N GLN A 425 12.80 -2.54 -22.40
CA GLN A 425 13.38 -1.23 -22.65
C GLN A 425 14.25 -0.76 -21.49
N HIS A 426 13.80 -0.99 -20.25
CA HIS A 426 14.58 -0.70 -19.06
C HIS A 426 15.88 -1.51 -19.02
N LEU A 427 15.84 -2.81 -19.34
CA LEU A 427 17.06 -3.63 -19.41
C LEU A 427 18.02 -3.14 -20.50
N LYS A 428 17.53 -2.66 -21.64
CA LYS A 428 18.38 -2.05 -22.68
C LYS A 428 19.07 -0.80 -22.17
N LYS A 429 18.31 0.13 -21.57
CA LYS A 429 18.85 1.36 -20.96
C LYS A 429 19.87 1.07 -19.86
N GLN A 430 19.61 0.07 -19.01
CA GLN A 430 20.55 -0.31 -17.96
C GLN A 430 21.86 -0.90 -18.51
N LYS A 431 21.82 -1.57 -19.67
CA LYS A 431 23.04 -2.04 -20.35
C LYS A 431 23.83 -0.88 -20.93
N GLU A 432 23.14 0.06 -21.59
CA GLU A 432 23.75 1.28 -22.14
C GLU A 432 24.42 2.11 -21.03
N VAL A 433 23.76 2.30 -19.89
CA VAL A 433 24.33 3.02 -18.73
C VAL A 433 25.50 2.28 -18.07
N GLN A 434 25.48 0.93 -18.03
CA GLN A 434 26.61 0.15 -17.52
C GLN A 434 27.86 0.21 -18.42
N GLU A 435 27.66 0.48 -19.71
CA GLU A 435 28.75 0.68 -20.67
C GLU A 435 29.45 2.04 -20.46
N GLU A 436 28.81 3.02 -19.83
CA GLU A 436 29.44 4.28 -19.42
C GLU A 436 30.48 4.08 -18.28
N GLU A 437 31.45 4.98 -18.17
CA GLU A 437 32.47 4.96 -17.10
C GLU A 437 31.84 5.32 -15.75
N HIS A 438 31.52 4.30 -14.96
CA HIS A 438 31.05 4.46 -13.59
C HIS A 438 32.23 4.58 -12.60
N PRO A 439 32.22 5.58 -11.68
CA PRO A 439 33.17 5.67 -10.58
C PRO A 439 33.30 4.39 -9.75
N TYR A 440 32.24 3.57 -9.68
CA TYR A 440 32.29 2.25 -9.06
C TYR A 440 33.37 1.31 -9.66
N LYS A 441 33.70 1.44 -10.95
CA LYS A 441 34.74 0.63 -11.60
C LYS A 441 36.12 0.86 -10.95
N GLN A 442 36.39 2.06 -10.47
CA GLN A 442 37.64 2.40 -9.78
C GLN A 442 37.82 1.60 -8.47
N LEU A 443 36.73 1.33 -7.75
CA LEU A 443 36.77 0.50 -6.53
C LEU A 443 37.14 -0.96 -6.85
N MET A 444 36.64 -1.47 -7.97
CA MET A 444 36.95 -2.82 -8.45
C MET A 444 38.37 -2.92 -9.01
N GLU A 445 38.85 -1.88 -9.69
CA GLU A 445 40.24 -1.76 -10.13
C GLU A 445 41.20 -1.69 -8.95
N MET A 446 40.91 -0.88 -7.94
CA MET A 446 41.72 -0.81 -6.71
C MET A 446 41.83 -2.18 -6.04
N LYS A 447 40.73 -2.92 -5.92
CA LYS A 447 40.75 -4.30 -5.41
C LYS A 447 41.68 -5.19 -6.25
N LYS A 448 41.56 -5.14 -7.57
CA LYS A 448 42.37 -5.94 -8.49
C LYS A 448 43.86 -5.59 -8.39
N ASN A 449 44.19 -4.31 -8.27
CA ASN A 449 45.57 -3.84 -8.13
C ASN A 449 46.15 -4.29 -6.79
N ILE A 450 45.39 -4.25 -5.69
CA ILE A 450 45.83 -4.80 -4.40
C ILE A 450 46.05 -6.31 -4.46
N GLU A 451 45.22 -7.06 -5.22
CA GLU A 451 45.39 -8.50 -5.41
C GLU A 451 46.61 -8.87 -6.26
N ILE A 452 47.03 -8.00 -7.20
CA ILE A 452 48.16 -8.23 -8.12
C ILE A 452 49.47 -7.67 -7.56
N ASP A 453 49.49 -6.38 -7.22
CA ASP A 453 50.69 -5.61 -6.87
C ASP A 453 50.96 -5.61 -5.35
N GLY A 454 50.00 -6.07 -4.55
CA GLY A 454 50.16 -6.30 -3.12
C GLY A 454 50.54 -5.05 -2.33
N GLU A 455 51.82 -4.92 -2.00
CA GLU A 455 52.35 -3.83 -1.16
C GLU A 455 52.44 -2.50 -1.91
N ASP A 456 52.75 -2.53 -3.22
CA ASP A 456 52.97 -1.33 -4.05
C ASP A 456 51.69 -0.78 -4.71
N ALA A 457 50.55 -1.44 -4.49
CA ALA A 457 49.28 -1.02 -5.06
C ALA A 457 48.85 0.36 -4.54
N GLU A 458 48.63 1.29 -5.46
CA GLU A 458 48.13 2.64 -5.18
C GLU A 458 46.66 2.58 -4.72
N ILE A 459 46.35 3.29 -3.64
CA ILE A 459 45.01 3.35 -3.05
C ILE A 459 44.31 4.64 -3.45
N LEU A 460 42.99 4.54 -3.65
CA LEU A 460 42.15 5.68 -3.94
C LEU A 460 42.21 6.73 -2.83
N THR A 461 42.22 8.01 -3.21
CA THR A 461 42.02 9.14 -2.29
C THR A 461 40.67 9.04 -1.56
N SER A 462 40.53 9.73 -0.43
CA SER A 462 39.27 9.73 0.33
C SER A 462 38.07 10.19 -0.50
N ASP A 463 38.25 11.23 -1.33
CA ASP A 463 37.19 11.77 -2.18
C ASP A 463 36.81 10.81 -3.31
N SER A 464 37.79 10.22 -4.00
CA SER A 464 37.51 9.24 -5.06
C SER A 464 36.86 7.98 -4.50
N PHE A 465 37.36 7.44 -3.38
CA PHE A 465 36.78 6.29 -2.69
C PHE A 465 35.32 6.56 -2.27
N GLY A 466 35.05 7.70 -1.63
CA GLY A 466 33.70 8.09 -1.24
C GLY A 466 32.76 8.27 -2.43
N SER A 467 33.26 8.80 -3.55
CA SER A 467 32.48 8.93 -4.79
C SER A 467 32.13 7.58 -5.41
N SER A 468 33.10 6.64 -5.50
CA SER A 468 32.90 5.28 -5.99
C SER A 468 31.94 4.47 -5.12
N LEU A 469 32.00 4.66 -3.81
CA LEU A 469 31.10 4.01 -2.86
C LEU A 469 29.66 4.52 -3.00
N LYS A 470 29.47 5.84 -3.12
CA LYS A 470 28.15 6.45 -3.36
C LYS A 470 27.55 6.02 -4.70
N ASP A 471 28.35 5.98 -5.76
CA ASP A 471 27.95 5.46 -7.07
C ASP A 471 27.61 3.96 -6.99
N GLY A 472 28.41 3.16 -6.26
CA GLY A 472 28.13 1.75 -5.99
C GLY A 472 26.80 1.49 -5.27
N LEU A 473 26.40 2.38 -4.37
CA LEU A 473 25.12 2.33 -3.65
C LEU A 473 23.92 2.81 -4.49
N ALA A 474 24.16 3.58 -5.56
CA ALA A 474 23.12 4.06 -6.45
C ALA A 474 22.65 2.93 -7.40
N LEU A 475 21.58 2.23 -7.00
CA LEU A 475 20.92 1.24 -7.84
C LEU A 475 19.61 1.80 -8.40
N ASP A 476 19.45 1.76 -9.72
CA ASP A 476 18.20 2.10 -10.39
C ASP A 476 17.20 0.94 -10.24
N PRO A 477 16.11 1.11 -9.47
CA PRO A 477 15.11 0.06 -9.30
C PRO A 477 14.28 -0.11 -10.58
N SER A 478 13.57 -1.24 -10.67
CA SER A 478 12.62 -1.46 -11.79
C SER A 478 11.60 -0.32 -11.91
N PRO A 479 11.10 -0.03 -13.15
CA PRO A 479 10.14 1.04 -13.38
C PRO A 479 8.92 0.90 -12.48
N GLN A 480 8.62 1.95 -11.72
CA GLN A 480 7.44 1.99 -10.86
C GLN A 480 6.27 2.57 -11.64
N PHE A 481 5.15 1.84 -11.66
CA PHE A 481 3.91 2.27 -12.30
C PHE A 481 2.84 2.47 -11.24
N PHE A 482 2.01 3.50 -11.41
CA PHE A 482 0.90 3.84 -10.50
C PHE A 482 -0.47 3.34 -11.01
N PHE A 483 -0.48 2.32 -11.88
CA PHE A 483 -1.73 1.80 -12.46
C PHE A 483 -2.66 1.25 -11.39
N GLN A 484 -2.11 0.55 -10.40
CA GLN A 484 -2.88 -0.06 -9.33
C GLN A 484 -3.64 1.02 -8.52
N GLU A 485 -2.98 2.11 -8.17
CA GLU A 485 -3.53 3.23 -7.41
C GLU A 485 -4.66 3.90 -8.19
N TRP A 486 -4.45 4.18 -9.48
CA TRP A 486 -5.48 4.78 -10.33
C TRP A 486 -6.68 3.85 -10.54
N PHE A 487 -6.45 2.56 -10.80
CA PHE A 487 -7.54 1.59 -10.92
C PHE A 487 -8.31 1.45 -9.62
N GLU A 488 -7.66 1.50 -8.47
CA GLU A 488 -8.34 1.49 -7.18
C GLU A 488 -9.23 2.72 -6.97
N VAL A 489 -8.84 3.89 -7.47
CA VAL A 489 -9.68 5.11 -7.47
C VAL A 489 -10.93 4.91 -8.32
N PHE A 490 -10.77 4.51 -9.59
CA PHE A 490 -11.91 4.29 -10.49
C PHE A 490 -12.84 3.19 -10.00
N ARG A 491 -12.28 2.09 -9.52
CA ARG A 491 -13.02 0.98 -8.91
C ARG A 491 -13.83 1.45 -7.71
N SER A 492 -13.24 2.30 -6.86
CA SER A 492 -13.90 2.82 -5.65
C SER A 492 -15.04 3.79 -5.97
N LEU A 493 -14.88 4.63 -7.00
CA LEU A 493 -15.95 5.51 -7.51
C LEU A 493 -17.15 4.67 -8.00
N ALA A 494 -16.90 3.72 -8.91
CA ALA A 494 -17.96 2.86 -9.46
C ALA A 494 -18.62 2.00 -8.37
N SER A 495 -17.83 1.45 -7.45
CA SER A 495 -18.35 0.70 -6.29
C SER A 495 -19.22 1.56 -5.37
N GLY A 496 -18.91 2.86 -5.23
CA GLY A 496 -19.66 3.79 -4.39
C GLY A 496 -21.09 4.00 -4.88
N ILE A 497 -21.33 3.98 -6.19
CA ILE A 497 -22.68 4.09 -6.76
C ILE A 497 -23.55 2.91 -6.32
N SER A 498 -23.06 1.67 -6.53
CA SER A 498 -23.80 0.46 -6.13
C SER A 498 -24.01 0.41 -4.61
N LYS A 499 -22.99 0.77 -3.81
CA LYS A 499 -23.10 0.81 -2.35
C LYS A 499 -24.11 1.86 -1.86
N GLY A 500 -24.09 3.06 -2.44
CA GLY A 500 -25.00 4.14 -2.08
C GLY A 500 -26.45 3.81 -2.44
N LYS A 501 -26.70 3.22 -3.63
CA LYS A 501 -28.02 2.69 -4.00
C LYS A 501 -28.49 1.65 -2.99
N ASN A 502 -27.69 0.62 -2.73
CA ASN A 502 -28.04 -0.46 -1.82
C ASN A 502 -28.33 0.02 -0.39
N PHE A 503 -27.53 0.96 0.11
CA PHE A 503 -27.78 1.59 1.40
C PHE A 503 -29.08 2.41 1.39
N SER A 504 -29.33 3.17 0.32
CA SER A 504 -30.56 3.96 0.23
C SER A 504 -31.79 3.07 0.22
N ASN A 505 -31.81 2.04 -0.64
CA ASN A 505 -32.91 1.08 -0.71
C ASN A 505 -33.19 0.46 0.67
N PHE A 506 -32.15 0.20 1.45
CA PHE A 506 -32.29 -0.30 2.81
C PHE A 506 -32.85 0.73 3.79
N ALA A 507 -32.27 1.92 3.83
CA ALA A 507 -32.68 2.98 4.75
C ALA A 507 -34.12 3.46 4.48
N THR A 508 -34.61 3.28 3.25
CA THR A 508 -35.94 3.69 2.83
C THR A 508 -36.94 2.54 2.71
N ILE A 509 -36.64 1.35 3.25
CA ILE A 509 -37.60 0.24 3.32
C ILE A 509 -38.97 0.69 3.89
N PRO A 510 -39.03 1.50 4.97
CA PRO A 510 -40.32 1.98 5.50
C PRO A 510 -41.11 2.90 4.56
N LEU A 511 -40.52 3.34 3.45
CA LEU A 511 -41.15 4.18 2.43
C LEU A 511 -41.67 3.36 1.24
N GLN A 512 -41.60 2.04 1.29
CA GLN A 512 -42.21 1.17 0.29
C GLN A 512 -43.73 1.17 0.45
N GLU A 513 -44.44 1.12 -0.67
CA GLU A 513 -45.91 1.12 -0.71
C GLU A 513 -46.41 -0.25 -1.13
N ALA A 514 -47.41 -0.78 -0.41
CA ALA A 514 -48.05 -2.03 -0.78
C ALA A 514 -48.97 -1.83 -1.99
N ASP A 515 -48.90 -2.73 -2.97
CA ASP A 515 -49.87 -2.79 -4.06
C ASP A 515 -51.20 -3.43 -3.61
N SER A 516 -52.11 -3.60 -4.57
CA SER A 516 -53.41 -4.23 -4.35
C SER A 516 -53.33 -5.71 -3.93
N GLU A 517 -52.20 -6.38 -4.15
CA GLU A 517 -51.95 -7.77 -3.78
C GLU A 517 -51.21 -7.89 -2.44
N GLY A 518 -50.79 -6.76 -1.84
CA GLY A 518 -50.06 -6.68 -0.58
C GLY A 518 -48.55 -6.73 -0.72
N HIS A 519 -48.02 -6.68 -1.94
CA HIS A 519 -46.58 -6.68 -2.21
C HIS A 519 -45.99 -5.28 -2.16
N TYR A 520 -44.84 -5.13 -1.51
CA TYR A 520 -44.20 -3.82 -1.31
C TYR A 520 -43.34 -3.41 -2.50
N HIS A 521 -43.56 -2.20 -3.01
CA HIS A 521 -42.84 -1.64 -4.16
C HIS A 521 -42.10 -0.34 -3.83
N ASP A 522 -41.02 -0.09 -4.57
CA ASP A 522 -40.19 1.10 -4.43
C ASP A 522 -40.94 2.36 -4.93
N THR A 523 -40.89 3.45 -4.15
CA THR A 523 -41.49 4.73 -4.52
C THR A 523 -40.51 5.64 -5.29
N PRO A 524 -40.99 6.61 -6.10
CA PRO A 524 -40.11 7.55 -6.82
C PRO A 524 -39.16 8.33 -5.92
N ILE A 525 -39.57 8.64 -4.69
CA ILE A 525 -38.76 9.34 -3.68
C ILE A 525 -37.54 8.50 -3.30
N MET A 526 -37.70 7.18 -3.15
CA MET A 526 -36.59 6.26 -2.89
C MET A 526 -35.55 6.31 -4.01
N GLY A 527 -36.00 6.43 -5.26
CA GLY A 527 -35.11 6.58 -6.43
C GLY A 527 -34.25 7.85 -6.37
N VAL A 528 -34.83 9.00 -5.98
CA VAL A 528 -34.09 10.27 -5.83
C VAL A 528 -33.05 10.17 -4.70
N LEU A 529 -33.45 9.60 -3.56
CA LEU A 529 -32.54 9.38 -2.43
C LEU A 529 -31.41 8.40 -2.79
N ALA A 530 -31.71 7.36 -3.57
CA ALA A 530 -30.71 6.41 -4.05
C ALA A 530 -29.68 7.07 -4.96
N ALA A 531 -30.10 7.96 -5.85
CA ALA A 531 -29.19 8.74 -6.69
C ALA A 531 -28.29 9.67 -5.87
N ALA A 532 -28.86 10.41 -4.91
CA ALA A 532 -28.09 11.30 -4.03
C ALA A 532 -27.04 10.53 -3.21
N ASN A 533 -27.45 9.42 -2.59
CA ASN A 533 -26.55 8.54 -1.82
C ASN A 533 -25.48 7.90 -2.71
N ALA A 534 -25.82 7.47 -3.93
CA ALA A 534 -24.85 6.94 -4.89
C ALA A 534 -23.73 7.93 -5.21
N VAL A 535 -24.07 9.21 -5.43
CA VAL A 535 -23.08 10.28 -5.66
C VAL A 535 -22.20 10.50 -4.44
N LEU A 536 -22.82 10.62 -3.25
CA LEU A 536 -22.09 10.83 -1.99
C LEU A 536 -21.09 9.70 -1.72
N PHE A 537 -21.54 8.45 -1.80
CA PHE A 537 -20.68 7.29 -1.58
C PHE A 537 -19.57 7.21 -2.62
N SER A 538 -19.87 7.44 -3.91
CA SER A 538 -18.88 7.47 -4.98
C SER A 538 -17.75 8.44 -4.66
N LEU A 539 -18.08 9.70 -4.37
CA LEU A 539 -17.09 10.75 -4.11
C LEU A 539 -16.21 10.42 -2.90
N ILE A 540 -16.82 10.03 -1.76
CA ILE A 540 -16.07 9.74 -0.53
C ILE A 540 -15.16 8.51 -0.71
N LEU A 541 -15.65 7.44 -1.33
CA LEU A 541 -14.85 6.24 -1.57
C LEU A 541 -13.71 6.51 -2.55
N GLY A 542 -13.99 7.25 -3.62
CA GLY A 542 -12.99 7.67 -4.61
C GLY A 542 -11.91 8.56 -4.02
N PHE A 543 -12.29 9.60 -3.28
CA PHE A 543 -11.33 10.51 -2.63
C PHE A 543 -10.50 9.81 -1.56
N ARG A 544 -11.08 8.87 -0.81
CA ARG A 544 -10.30 8.06 0.15
C ARG A 544 -9.29 7.17 -0.57
N ALA A 545 -9.65 6.58 -1.70
CA ALA A 545 -8.73 5.78 -2.52
C ALA A 545 -7.60 6.66 -3.08
N LEU A 546 -7.93 7.87 -3.55
CA LEU A 546 -6.97 8.84 -4.06
C LEU A 546 -5.96 9.24 -2.98
N ALA A 547 -6.45 9.64 -1.81
CA ALA A 547 -5.62 10.03 -0.66
C ALA A 547 -4.69 8.89 -0.22
N ARG A 548 -5.20 7.66 -0.13
CA ARG A 548 -4.42 6.50 0.30
C ARG A 548 -3.38 6.06 -0.73
N GLY A 549 -3.72 6.09 -2.03
CA GLY A 549 -2.86 5.60 -3.11
C GLY A 549 -1.79 6.58 -3.54
N LEU A 550 -2.15 7.85 -3.75
CA LEU A 550 -1.26 8.87 -4.29
C LEU A 550 -0.77 9.91 -3.26
N GLY A 551 -1.38 9.94 -2.06
CA GLY A 551 -1.02 10.88 -1.01
C GLY A 551 0.14 10.44 -0.12
N ARG A 552 0.47 9.14 -0.07
CA ARG A 552 1.49 8.57 0.82
C ARG A 552 2.75 8.15 0.05
N PRO A 553 3.95 8.28 0.64
CA PRO A 553 5.16 7.71 0.05
C PRO A 553 5.11 6.17 0.07
N PRO A 554 5.72 5.47 -0.90
CA PRO A 554 5.75 4.00 -0.93
C PRO A 554 6.42 3.41 0.32
N LEU A 555 5.80 2.38 0.91
CA LEU A 555 6.35 1.64 2.04
C LEU A 555 7.72 1.06 1.69
N GLY A 556 8.74 1.32 2.53
CA GLY A 556 10.11 0.82 2.35
C GLY A 556 11.07 1.76 1.58
N GLN A 557 10.61 2.92 1.10
CA GLN A 557 11.52 3.95 0.59
C GLN A 557 11.98 4.88 1.73
N SER A 558 13.29 5.08 1.80
CA SER A 558 13.94 6.13 2.60
C SER A 558 14.03 7.37 1.71
N ASN A 559 13.55 8.51 2.17
CA ASN A 559 13.91 9.79 1.56
C ASN A 559 15.37 10.05 1.92
N SER A 560 16.31 9.62 1.07
CA SER A 560 17.74 9.87 1.23
C SER A 560 18.16 11.31 0.88
N SER A 561 17.23 12.26 0.90
CA SER A 561 17.44 13.66 0.49
C SER A 561 17.21 14.65 1.63
N ASN A 562 17.69 14.32 2.84
CA ASN A 562 17.86 15.29 3.93
C ASN A 562 19.19 15.04 4.67
N VAL A 563 20.29 15.00 3.92
CA VAL A 563 21.57 15.45 4.47
C VAL A 563 21.62 16.94 4.17
N LYS A 564 21.38 17.77 5.20
CA LYS A 564 21.61 19.22 5.10
C LYS A 564 23.07 19.43 4.73
N GLN A 565 23.33 19.87 3.50
CA GLN A 565 24.58 20.54 3.17
C GLN A 565 24.61 21.83 3.98
N THR A 566 25.66 21.96 4.79
CA THR A 566 26.00 23.15 5.54
C THR A 566 26.37 24.25 4.55
N ASP A 567 25.59 25.34 4.51
CA ASP A 567 25.89 26.50 3.69
C ASP A 567 27.20 27.16 4.14
N THR A 568 28.20 27.11 3.26
CA THR A 568 29.45 27.83 3.41
C THR A 568 29.21 29.31 3.12
N VAL A 569 29.63 30.14 4.08
CA VAL A 569 29.67 31.59 4.02
C VAL A 569 30.59 32.06 2.89
N THR A 570 30.06 32.91 1.98
CA THR A 570 30.88 33.83 1.18
C THR A 570 30.37 35.24 1.37
N SER A 571 31.26 36.09 1.90
CA SER A 571 31.07 37.51 2.18
C SER A 571 31.63 38.36 1.04
N SER A 572 30.83 39.28 0.51
CA SER A 572 31.23 40.64 0.07
C SER A 572 29.94 41.46 -0.16
N ARG A 573 29.62 42.47 0.67
CA ARG A 573 29.91 43.92 0.49
C ARG A 573 29.62 44.40 -0.95
N ASP A 574 28.71 45.32 -1.26
CA ASP A 574 28.20 46.50 -0.54
C ASP A 574 26.78 46.93 -0.99
N ASP A 575 26.09 47.67 -0.09
CA ASP A 575 25.19 48.82 -0.32
C ASP A 575 23.79 48.65 -1.00
N ILE A 576 22.64 49.21 -0.55
CA ILE A 576 22.26 50.19 0.49
C ILE A 576 20.77 49.97 0.90
N LYS A 577 20.49 50.12 2.21
CA LYS A 577 19.26 50.55 2.96
C LYS A 577 17.91 50.60 2.19
N THR A 578 16.81 50.02 2.68
CA THR A 578 16.10 50.45 3.92
C THR A 578 15.37 49.32 4.65
N LYS A 579 15.56 49.26 5.98
CA LYS A 579 14.81 48.47 6.97
C LYS A 579 13.82 49.35 7.73
N SER A 580 12.63 48.81 7.99
CA SER A 580 11.89 48.86 9.27
C SER A 580 11.14 47.52 9.37
N ARG A 581 11.54 46.48 10.14
CA ARG A 581 11.69 46.27 11.61
C ARG A 581 10.41 46.64 12.37
N GLY A 582 9.69 45.76 13.08
CA GLY A 582 9.80 44.31 13.39
C GLY A 582 8.36 43.76 13.64
N GLU A 583 8.06 42.53 14.06
CA GLU A 583 8.76 41.38 14.67
C GLU A 583 7.96 40.12 14.25
N SER A 584 8.53 39.14 13.55
CA SER A 584 9.17 37.91 14.05
C SER A 584 8.40 37.10 15.10
N SER A 585 7.71 36.03 14.66
CA SER A 585 7.91 34.68 15.21
C SER A 585 7.28 33.61 14.30
N LYS A 586 8.13 32.74 13.74
CA LYS A 586 7.74 31.47 13.08
C LYS A 586 7.15 30.51 14.14
N PRO A 587 6.08 29.75 13.88
CA PRO A 587 5.67 28.68 14.78
C PRO A 587 6.49 27.42 14.53
N SER A 588 7.08 26.89 15.59
CA SER A 588 7.77 25.61 15.62
C SER A 588 6.81 24.44 15.43
N GLU A 589 7.18 23.50 14.56
CA GLU A 589 6.62 22.14 14.58
C GLU A 589 7.07 21.39 15.83
N LYS A 590 6.14 21.10 16.76
CA LYS A 590 5.95 19.77 17.38
C LYS A 590 4.87 19.77 18.48
N LYS A 591 4.09 18.69 18.44
CA LYS A 591 3.34 18.01 19.51
C LYS A 591 2.18 18.76 20.19
N ALA A 592 1.00 18.15 20.06
CA ALA A 592 -0.20 18.46 20.83
C ALA A 592 0.06 18.41 22.35
N PRO A 593 -0.61 19.32 23.08
CA PRO A 593 -1.37 18.91 24.25
C PRO A 593 -2.80 19.44 24.24
N ASP A 594 -3.63 18.80 25.06
CA ASP A 594 -5.08 18.90 25.16
C ASP A 594 -5.61 20.31 25.46
N SER A 595 -6.72 20.67 24.79
CA SER A 595 -7.95 21.22 25.37
C SER A 595 -8.76 21.92 24.26
N LEU A 596 -9.94 21.38 23.95
CA LEU A 596 -10.94 22.08 23.16
C LEU A 596 -11.41 23.30 23.96
N SER A 597 -11.06 24.50 23.49
CA SER A 597 -11.63 25.75 23.97
C SER A 597 -13.12 25.80 23.60
N LYS A 598 -13.96 25.93 24.63
CA LYS A 598 -15.38 26.26 24.54
C LYS A 598 -15.61 27.43 23.58
N ASN A 599 -16.46 27.19 22.59
CA ASN A 599 -17.44 28.14 22.07
C ASN A 599 -18.51 27.32 21.34
N GLU A 600 -19.51 26.86 22.09
CA GLU A 600 -20.79 26.43 21.54
C GLU A 600 -21.63 27.65 21.12
N PRO A 601 -22.59 27.44 20.21
CA PRO A 601 -23.96 27.68 20.64
C PRO A 601 -24.83 26.42 20.52
N SER A 602 -25.42 26.07 21.67
CA SER A 602 -26.82 25.63 21.85
C SER A 602 -27.34 24.47 20.99
N ILE A 603 -27.18 23.24 21.49
CA ILE A 603 -28.23 22.19 21.40
C ILE A 603 -28.36 21.55 22.79
N ALA A 604 -28.90 22.32 23.73
CA ALA A 604 -29.46 21.79 24.96
C ALA A 604 -30.90 21.38 24.68
N ASN A 605 -31.14 20.08 24.45
CA ASN A 605 -32.40 19.37 24.77
C ASN A 605 -32.32 17.93 24.27
N LEU A 606 -31.68 17.06 25.06
CA LEU A 606 -32.01 15.63 25.11
C LEU A 606 -31.49 15.10 26.45
N GLY A 607 -32.31 15.34 27.48
CA GLY A 607 -32.09 14.80 28.80
C GLY A 607 -32.40 13.32 28.82
N PHE A 608 -31.41 12.50 29.09
CA PHE A 608 -31.57 11.16 29.65
C PHE A 608 -30.35 10.90 30.54
N PHE A 609 -30.61 10.39 31.75
CA PHE A 609 -29.66 10.13 32.86
C PHE A 609 -29.39 11.28 33.84
N SER A 610 -30.45 11.68 34.57
CA SER A 610 -30.30 12.09 35.96
C SER A 610 -30.47 10.88 36.87
N SER A 611 -29.39 10.41 37.50
CA SER A 611 -29.50 9.84 38.84
C SER A 611 -28.20 10.09 39.60
N LYS A 612 -28.36 10.77 40.73
CA LYS A 612 -27.33 11.04 41.73
C LYS A 612 -26.80 9.71 42.28
N LEU A 613 -25.49 9.53 42.36
CA LEU A 613 -24.89 8.74 43.44
C LEU A 613 -23.65 9.46 44.01
N LYS A 614 -23.64 9.54 45.34
CA LYS A 614 -22.76 10.35 46.18
C LYS A 614 -21.32 9.88 46.18
N THR A 615 -20.42 10.85 46.25
CA THR A 615 -19.00 10.74 46.60
C THR A 615 -18.82 10.33 48.07
N SER A 616 -17.86 9.45 48.35
CA SER A 616 -17.15 9.42 49.63
C SER A 616 -15.67 9.14 49.37
N GLN A 617 -14.83 10.03 49.90
CA GLN A 617 -13.37 9.96 49.92
C GLN A 617 -12.88 8.80 50.79
N GLN A 618 -11.72 8.24 50.46
CA GLN A 618 -10.65 8.08 51.46
C GLN A 618 -9.27 8.02 50.81
N ASP A 619 -8.43 8.96 51.23
CA ASP A 619 -6.99 9.05 51.04
C ASP A 619 -6.26 7.77 51.46
N LYS A 620 -5.20 7.42 50.72
CA LYS A 620 -3.92 7.02 51.32
C LYS A 620 -2.76 7.34 50.38
N ARG A 621 -2.03 8.39 50.76
CA ARG A 621 -0.68 8.73 50.30
C ARG A 621 0.30 7.60 50.62
N LEU A 622 1.24 7.34 49.72
CA LEU A 622 2.63 6.99 50.06
C LEU A 622 3.57 7.79 49.15
N VAL A 623 4.68 8.22 49.75
CA VAL A 623 5.56 9.31 49.32
C VAL A 623 7.02 8.80 49.23
N HIS A 624 7.68 9.21 48.14
CA HIS A 624 9.12 9.45 47.89
C HIS A 624 10.21 8.35 47.83
N SER A 625 10.96 8.36 46.71
CA SER A 625 12.37 8.84 46.57
C SER A 625 12.61 9.17 45.08
N LYS A 626 12.76 10.41 44.58
CA LYS A 626 13.96 11.31 44.49
C LYS A 626 15.26 10.57 44.10
N SER A 627 16.16 11.04 43.23
CA SER A 627 16.27 12.05 42.14
C SER A 627 17.78 12.17 41.83
N GLU A 628 18.20 12.40 40.59
CA GLU A 628 19.46 13.07 40.15
C GLU A 628 19.53 12.88 38.61
N ILE A 629 19.47 13.83 37.67
CA ILE A 629 19.70 15.30 37.61
C ILE A 629 21.00 15.73 38.26
N VAL A 630 22.14 15.28 37.72
CA VAL A 630 23.36 16.09 37.46
C VAL A 630 24.20 15.37 36.40
N LEU A 631 24.08 15.76 35.12
CA LEU A 631 25.19 15.66 34.12
C LEU A 631 24.85 16.44 32.84
N SER A 632 24.15 17.56 33.00
CA SER A 632 23.79 18.51 31.91
C SER A 632 24.59 19.81 32.01
N SER A 633 25.68 19.83 32.78
CA SER A 633 26.52 21.01 32.98
C SER A 633 27.99 20.62 32.93
N LEU A 634 28.48 20.33 31.73
CA LEU A 634 29.88 20.53 31.34
C LEU A 634 29.99 20.37 29.83
N ILE A 635 30.68 21.33 29.21
CA ILE A 635 31.11 21.42 27.80
C ILE A 635 30.14 22.21 26.89
N GLU A 636 30.15 23.53 27.08
CA GLU A 636 30.03 24.49 26.00
C GLU A 636 31.34 24.58 25.21
N SER A 637 31.19 24.77 23.89
CA SER A 637 32.09 25.38 22.91
C SER A 637 33.54 24.89 22.77
N SER A 638 33.80 24.17 21.68
CA SER A 638 35.04 24.30 20.92
C SER A 638 34.71 24.19 19.42
N SER A 639 34.83 25.33 18.75
CA SER A 639 34.87 25.46 17.29
C SER A 639 36.32 25.27 16.80
N GLY A 640 36.49 24.53 15.70
CA GLY A 640 37.79 24.23 15.06
C GLY A 640 38.01 22.73 15.08
N GLY A 641 38.10 22.02 13.95
CA GLY A 641 39.13 22.20 12.96
C GLY A 641 40.36 21.42 13.42
N ILE A 642 40.72 20.38 12.66
CA ILE A 642 41.95 19.54 12.74
C ILE A 642 41.73 18.14 13.37
N ILE A 643 42.09 17.16 12.53
CA ILE A 643 42.33 15.75 12.82
C ILE A 643 43.44 15.63 13.87
N LEU A 644 43.18 14.95 14.98
CA LEU A 644 44.24 14.46 15.88
C LEU A 644 43.92 13.01 16.26
N GLY A 645 44.87 12.13 15.98
CA GLY A 645 44.83 10.72 16.36
C GLY A 645 45.53 10.43 17.69
N LEU A 646 45.42 9.13 18.05
CA LEU A 646 46.13 8.35 19.09
C LEU A 646 45.82 8.69 20.55
N ASP A 647 45.15 7.77 21.24
CA ASP A 647 45.79 6.55 21.78
C ASP A 647 45.00 5.29 21.39
#